data_AF-A0A3N7HT05-F1
#
_entry.id   AF-A0A3N7HT05-F1
#
_cell.length_a   1.000
_cell.length_b   1.000
_cell.length_c   1.000
_cell.angle_alpha   90.00
_cell.angle_beta   90.00
_cell.angle_gamma   90.00
#
_symmetry.space_group_name_H-M   'P 1'
#
loop_
_entity.id
_entity.type
_entity.pdbx_description
1 polymer ?
#
loop_
_entity_poly.entity_id
_entity_poly.type
_entity_poly.pdbx_seq_one_letter_code
_entity_poly.pdbx_strand_id
1 'polypeptide(L)'
;MGWSNPPVPWSEFERALSGRRPDQDETRDSGDGPAFSRKRGPYLPPRELVRDTEALPYAELHAHSSFSFLDGASSPEELLEEAERLGLSALALVDHDTFAGIVRFAEAAESSSVATVFGAELSLGLPGPQNGEPDPEGEHLVVLARGTEGYHRLARAMTEANLRGGEKGRPVYDLDELAAIGDGHWAVLTGCRKGAVRRALEQGGADAAGRALDGLVARFGRDAVHVELIDHGDPLDSDRNDVLAELASVRRLPVLATGNVHYASPARRHLAAAVAAVRARRSLDELDGWLPATGGAHLRSGREMRERFARYPGAIAHGLELAAELAFPLRRAKPALPKQHVPEGHTPMSYLRELVWAAVPERYPDLSEADRARIEAELDVIERKDFPGYFLIVHDIVAFARSRGILCQGRGSAANSAVCYLLGITAVDAIAYRLPFERFLSSLRDEEPDIDVDFDSDRREEVIQWVYERYGRRNAAQVANVIQYRPKNAVRDMAKALGYSPGQQDAWSKQVDAHAWHLEADAVADSDIPRPVLELARELLKAPRHLGIHSGGMVLTDRPVGEVVPIEHARMENRTVIQWDKDDAAWMGLVKFDLLGLGMLAALQHCLDLIREATGEHWELATIPKEEPAVYDMLCRADSIGVFQVESRAQMGLLPRLQPRAFYDLVVQIALVRPGPIQGGAVHPFVRRKLGKEPVEYAHPKLVPVLERTLGVPVFQEQLMQMAMAVGECSGEDADLLRRAMGSKRGHERIDRLRDKLYAGMASNGLTGAAADDIYAKIQAFANFGFAESHSLSFALLVYASSWIKLHYPAAFLAGLLRAQPMGFYSPATLAADARRHGVRVLRPDILRSGADAGLEPLDPDAPVAPTGLDACRERLQPHPGEFDPAAPDESRAHRRDGGSAVRLGLASVRGIGMPLATRIVAEREQGGPYRDMEDLVRRVGLTTAQLEALATAGAFEPFGLATREALWRAGAAAEDRAEYLAGTVVAVQPPLFPDPTAFETLSADLWATGISPDDHPVRHLRSGLDARGVLSAERLRTAESGRRIEVAGLVTHRQRPATASGITFMNLEDETGLVNVICGAGFWARHRRIARDEPAVIVRGILERSPEGVVNVLADGIEPLRAGVQHRSRDFR
;
A
#
# COMPACT_ATOMS: atom_id res chain seq x y z
N MET A 1 -10.59 -48.27 -3.09
CA MET A 1 -9.43 -48.58 -3.95
C MET A 1 -8.56 -47.36 -4.04
N GLY A 2 -7.26 -47.53 -3.81
CA GLY A 2 -6.33 -46.47 -3.46
C GLY A 2 -6.07 -45.48 -4.58
N TRP A 3 -6.19 -44.20 -4.27
CA TRP A 3 -5.61 -43.12 -5.06
C TRP A 3 -4.16 -42.96 -4.61
N SER A 4 -3.24 -43.61 -5.31
CA SER A 4 -1.82 -43.27 -5.23
C SER A 4 -1.61 -41.97 -6.01
N ASN A 5 -1.59 -40.85 -5.30
CA ASN A 5 -1.08 -39.62 -5.87
C ASN A 5 0.46 -39.76 -5.91
N PRO A 6 1.13 -39.65 -7.06
CA PRO A 6 2.59 -39.67 -7.07
C PRO A 6 3.09 -38.48 -6.21
N PRO A 7 4.01 -38.70 -5.26
CA PRO A 7 4.71 -37.60 -4.60
C PRO A 7 5.60 -36.97 -5.67
N VAL A 8 5.14 -35.90 -6.32
CA VAL A 8 5.96 -35.16 -7.28
C VAL A 8 7.11 -34.53 -6.50
N PRO A 9 8.36 -34.97 -6.69
CA PRO A 9 9.52 -34.39 -6.00
C PRO A 9 9.66 -32.91 -6.40
N TRP A 10 10.30 -32.06 -5.56
CA TRP A 10 10.52 -30.65 -5.92
C TRP A 10 11.23 -30.52 -7.27
N SER A 11 12.17 -31.41 -7.58
CA SER A 11 12.88 -31.45 -8.86
C SER A 11 11.97 -31.71 -10.06
N GLU A 12 10.84 -32.41 -9.87
CA GLU A 12 9.86 -32.70 -10.92
C GLU A 12 8.80 -31.60 -11.04
N PHE A 13 8.47 -30.93 -9.94
CA PHE A 13 7.66 -29.70 -9.94
C PHE A 13 8.45 -28.52 -10.54
N GLU A 14 9.74 -28.39 -10.23
CA GLU A 14 10.72 -27.49 -10.84
C GLU A 14 10.84 -27.77 -12.35
N ARG A 15 10.82 -29.06 -12.75
CA ARG A 15 10.79 -29.49 -14.17
C ARG A 15 9.47 -29.19 -14.90
N ALA A 16 8.33 -29.24 -14.19
CA ALA A 16 7.02 -28.90 -14.75
C ALA A 16 6.84 -27.38 -14.89
N LEU A 17 7.46 -26.60 -14.00
CA LEU A 17 7.57 -25.14 -14.10
C LEU A 17 8.58 -24.70 -15.18
N SER A 18 9.48 -25.59 -15.63
CA SER A 18 10.56 -25.29 -16.59
C SER A 18 10.24 -25.65 -18.07
N GLY A 19 8.96 -25.75 -18.45
CA GLY A 19 8.56 -25.68 -19.87
C GLY A 19 8.31 -27.01 -20.63
N ARG A 20 7.25 -27.73 -20.29
CA ARG A 20 6.49 -28.53 -21.28
C ARG A 20 5.01 -28.17 -21.23
N ARG A 21 4.46 -27.81 -22.41
CA ARG A 21 3.07 -27.35 -22.61
C ARG A 21 2.04 -28.27 -21.98
N PRO A 22 1.10 -27.75 -21.18
CA PRO A 22 -0.30 -28.15 -21.19
C PRO A 22 -1.06 -27.32 -22.23
N ASP A 23 -2.09 -27.90 -22.83
CA ASP A 23 -2.98 -27.24 -23.78
C ASP A 23 -3.68 -26.01 -23.17
N GLN A 24 -4.02 -25.08 -24.08
CA GLN A 24 -4.70 -23.82 -23.84
C GLN A 24 -6.06 -24.03 -23.16
N ASP A 25 -6.23 -23.52 -21.94
CA ASP A 25 -7.22 -22.50 -21.59
C ASP A 25 -7.10 -22.18 -20.08
N GLU A 26 -7.59 -21.01 -19.68
CA GLU A 26 -7.59 -20.41 -18.33
C GLU A 26 -6.48 -19.38 -18.03
N THR A 27 -6.90 -18.12 -18.19
CA THR A 27 -6.22 -16.92 -17.68
C THR A 27 -6.34 -16.86 -16.15
N ARG A 28 -5.22 -17.02 -15.43
CA ARG A 28 -5.17 -16.85 -13.97
C ARG A 28 -4.61 -15.49 -13.58
N ASP A 29 -5.37 -14.81 -12.73
CA ASP A 29 -5.24 -13.42 -12.33
C ASP A 29 -4.13 -13.26 -11.27
N SER A 30 -3.08 -12.46 -11.56
CA SER A 30 -1.90 -12.28 -10.69
C SER A 30 -1.91 -10.92 -9.96
N GLY A 31 -1.58 -10.92 -8.65
CA GLY A 31 -1.92 -9.87 -7.67
C GLY A 31 -0.76 -9.03 -7.10
N ASP A 32 -1.18 -8.04 -6.29
CA ASP A 32 -0.46 -6.87 -5.71
C ASP A 32 0.84 -7.16 -4.93
N GLY A 33 1.98 -6.83 -5.53
CA GLY A 33 3.14 -6.27 -4.82
C GLY A 33 3.21 -4.75 -5.06
N PRO A 34 4.12 -3.99 -4.43
CA PRO A 34 4.30 -2.56 -4.75
C PRO A 34 4.69 -2.31 -6.23
N ALA A 35 5.21 -3.34 -6.92
CA ALA A 35 5.43 -3.35 -8.37
C ALA A 35 4.15 -3.59 -9.21
N PHE A 36 3.03 -3.89 -8.57
CA PHE A 36 1.74 -4.22 -9.19
C PHE A 36 0.64 -3.42 -8.49
N SER A 37 0.55 -2.11 -8.75
CA SER A 37 -0.77 -1.47 -8.66
C SER A 37 -1.50 -1.83 -9.95
N ARG A 38 -2.61 -2.57 -9.88
CA ARG A 38 -3.50 -2.67 -11.04
C ARG A 38 -4.05 -1.27 -11.31
N LYS A 39 -3.43 -0.55 -12.26
CA LYS A 39 -3.97 0.69 -12.80
C LYS A 39 -5.40 0.38 -13.25
N ARG A 40 -6.38 1.16 -12.80
CA ARG A 40 -7.76 1.03 -13.30
C ARG A 40 -7.69 1.11 -14.83
N GLY A 41 -8.18 0.08 -15.50
CA GLY A 41 -8.31 0.12 -16.95
C GLY A 41 -9.26 1.25 -17.34
N PRO A 42 -9.14 1.82 -18.55
CA PRO A 42 -10.12 2.78 -19.03
C PRO A 42 -11.51 2.15 -18.94
N TYR A 43 -12.52 2.96 -18.63
CA TYR A 43 -13.90 2.50 -18.63
C TYR A 43 -14.25 1.82 -19.97
N LEU A 44 -14.97 0.70 -19.88
CA LEU A 44 -15.43 -0.06 -21.04
C LEU A 44 -16.96 -0.13 -20.98
N PRO A 45 -17.67 0.47 -21.95
CA PRO A 45 -19.12 0.38 -21.97
C PRO A 45 -19.57 -1.08 -22.14
N PRO A 46 -20.70 -1.47 -21.53
CA PRO A 46 -21.35 -2.75 -21.78
C PRO A 46 -21.56 -3.00 -23.29
N ARG A 47 -21.36 -4.26 -23.74
CA ARG A 47 -21.49 -4.62 -25.16
C ARG A 47 -22.92 -4.52 -25.70
N GLU A 48 -23.92 -4.60 -24.82
CA GLU A 48 -25.34 -4.63 -25.15
C GLU A 48 -26.10 -3.55 -24.37
N LEU A 49 -25.79 -2.28 -24.63
CA LEU A 49 -26.64 -1.17 -24.20
C LEU A 49 -27.66 -0.85 -25.30
N VAL A 50 -28.89 -1.35 -25.14
CA VAL A 50 -29.99 -1.03 -26.04
C VAL A 50 -30.67 0.24 -25.54
N ARG A 51 -30.43 1.34 -26.23
CA ARG A 51 -31.10 2.62 -25.99
C ARG A 51 -32.55 2.56 -26.43
N ASP A 52 -33.44 3.14 -25.63
CA ASP A 52 -34.81 3.40 -26.07
C ASP A 52 -34.82 4.49 -27.16
N THR A 53 -35.11 4.09 -28.41
CA THR A 53 -35.19 4.99 -29.57
C THR A 53 -36.44 5.87 -29.56
N GLU A 54 -37.44 5.55 -28.75
CA GLU A 54 -38.66 6.34 -28.55
C GLU A 54 -38.62 7.12 -27.21
N ALA A 55 -37.44 7.25 -26.60
CA ALA A 55 -37.27 7.96 -25.35
C ALA A 55 -37.73 9.41 -25.47
N LEU A 56 -38.57 9.83 -24.52
CA LEU A 56 -38.96 11.22 -24.38
C LEU A 56 -37.85 11.99 -23.67
N PRO A 57 -37.46 13.20 -24.13
CA PRO A 57 -36.44 14.00 -23.46
C PRO A 57 -36.73 14.25 -21.98
N TYR A 58 -35.72 13.98 -21.16
CA TYR A 58 -35.67 14.24 -19.72
C TYR A 58 -34.20 14.38 -19.27
N ALA A 59 -33.95 15.22 -18.26
CA ALA A 59 -32.64 15.35 -17.62
C ALA A 59 -32.82 15.16 -16.11
N GLU A 60 -32.04 14.26 -15.53
CA GLU A 60 -32.01 14.08 -14.08
C GLU A 60 -30.95 15.03 -13.51
N LEU A 61 -31.38 15.94 -12.63
CA LEU A 61 -30.51 16.97 -12.04
C LEU A 61 -30.20 16.74 -10.56
N HIS A 62 -30.68 15.63 -9.97
CA HIS A 62 -30.42 15.28 -8.58
C HIS A 62 -30.23 13.76 -8.43
N ALA A 63 -28.98 13.30 -8.55
CA ALA A 63 -28.61 11.90 -8.35
C ALA A 63 -27.35 11.73 -7.48
N HIS A 64 -27.37 10.70 -6.66
CA HIS A 64 -26.32 10.26 -5.75
C HIS A 64 -25.76 8.91 -6.22
N SER A 65 -24.43 8.80 -6.23
CA SER A 65 -23.73 7.55 -6.42
C SER A 65 -23.33 6.93 -5.08
N SER A 66 -22.74 5.75 -5.14
CA SER A 66 -22.11 5.08 -3.99
C SER A 66 -20.99 5.89 -3.32
N PHE A 67 -20.53 7.00 -3.93
CA PHE A 67 -19.63 7.97 -3.29
C PHE A 67 -20.32 8.91 -2.29
N SER A 68 -21.65 9.03 -2.34
CA SER A 68 -22.45 9.35 -1.15
C SER A 68 -22.38 8.14 -0.20
N PHE A 69 -21.28 8.08 0.57
CA PHE A 69 -20.89 6.87 1.28
C PHE A 69 -21.99 6.34 2.19
N LEU A 70 -22.34 5.08 1.96
CA LEU A 70 -23.38 4.35 2.67
C LEU A 70 -24.79 4.94 2.54
N ASP A 71 -25.04 5.65 1.45
CA ASP A 71 -26.36 6.21 1.10
C ASP A 71 -26.74 5.83 -0.34
N GLY A 72 -25.89 6.13 -1.31
CA GLY A 72 -26.06 5.66 -2.68
C GLY A 72 -25.68 4.18 -2.87
N ALA A 73 -26.42 3.46 -3.72
CA ALA A 73 -26.24 2.02 -3.94
C ALA A 73 -25.84 1.64 -5.38
N SER A 74 -25.50 2.62 -6.22
CA SER A 74 -25.00 2.40 -7.58
C SER A 74 -23.73 3.18 -7.86
N SER A 75 -22.83 2.64 -8.67
CA SER A 75 -21.62 3.37 -9.07
C SER A 75 -21.96 4.50 -10.06
N PRO A 76 -21.10 5.52 -10.20
CA PRO A 76 -21.28 6.56 -11.23
C PRO A 76 -21.43 5.98 -12.65
N GLU A 77 -20.70 4.90 -12.94
CA GLU A 77 -20.78 4.17 -14.20
C GLU A 77 -22.15 3.51 -14.38
N GLU A 78 -22.64 2.78 -13.38
CA GLU A 78 -23.97 2.14 -13.43
C GLU A 78 -25.12 3.14 -13.61
N LEU A 79 -25.02 4.32 -12.97
CA LEU A 79 -26.00 5.40 -13.13
C LEU A 79 -26.00 5.94 -14.57
N LEU A 80 -24.82 6.14 -15.15
CA LEU A 80 -24.70 6.61 -16.53
C LEU A 80 -25.16 5.56 -17.54
N GLU A 81 -24.81 4.29 -17.34
CA GLU A 81 -25.27 3.17 -18.17
C GLU A 81 -26.81 3.10 -18.20
N GLU A 82 -27.44 3.22 -17.04
CA GLU A 82 -28.90 3.22 -16.94
C GLU A 82 -29.53 4.48 -17.54
N ALA A 83 -28.90 5.66 -17.37
CA ALA A 83 -29.33 6.89 -18.00
C ALA A 83 -29.29 6.81 -19.54
N GLU A 84 -28.24 6.21 -20.11
CA GLU A 84 -28.13 5.96 -21.55
C GLU A 84 -29.22 4.97 -22.02
N ARG A 85 -29.45 3.89 -21.27
CA ARG A 85 -30.50 2.91 -21.58
C ARG A 85 -31.89 3.55 -21.63
N LEU A 86 -32.19 4.41 -20.66
CA LEU A 86 -33.45 5.14 -20.53
C LEU A 86 -33.55 6.34 -21.50
N GLY A 87 -32.47 6.68 -22.21
CA GLY A 87 -32.42 7.76 -23.20
C GLY A 87 -32.45 9.18 -22.61
N LEU A 88 -31.90 9.38 -21.41
CA LEU A 88 -31.80 10.69 -20.78
C LEU A 88 -30.94 11.65 -21.61
N SER A 89 -31.27 12.93 -21.57
CA SER A 89 -30.52 14.00 -22.25
C SER A 89 -29.32 14.46 -21.42
N ALA A 90 -29.45 14.47 -20.10
CA ALA A 90 -28.38 14.80 -19.18
C ALA A 90 -28.57 14.10 -17.83
N LEU A 91 -27.46 13.96 -17.10
CA LEU A 91 -27.42 13.46 -15.73
C LEU A 91 -26.50 14.37 -14.90
N ALA A 92 -26.99 14.81 -13.74
CA ALA A 92 -26.18 15.48 -12.73
C ALA A 92 -25.75 14.48 -11.65
N LEU A 93 -24.49 14.54 -11.25
CA LEU A 93 -24.00 13.85 -10.05
C LEU A 93 -23.79 14.87 -8.94
N VAL A 94 -24.52 14.70 -7.83
CA VAL A 94 -24.57 15.63 -6.69
C VAL A 94 -24.33 14.92 -5.37
N ASP A 95 -23.26 14.15 -5.29
CA ASP A 95 -22.91 13.39 -4.08
C ASP A 95 -22.78 14.29 -2.83
N HIS A 96 -23.11 13.72 -1.67
CA HIS A 96 -23.12 14.43 -0.39
C HIS A 96 -21.75 14.95 0.01
N ASP A 97 -21.60 16.28 0.03
CA ASP A 97 -20.39 16.98 0.47
C ASP A 97 -19.08 16.50 -0.20
N THR A 98 -19.17 15.87 -1.40
CA THR A 98 -18.00 15.26 -2.05
C THR A 98 -18.03 15.27 -3.57
N PHE A 99 -16.85 15.38 -4.17
CA PHE A 99 -16.57 15.16 -5.59
C PHE A 99 -15.82 13.84 -5.85
N ALA A 100 -15.82 12.89 -4.91
CA ALA A 100 -15.07 11.64 -5.07
C ALA A 100 -15.52 10.82 -6.30
N GLY A 101 -16.81 10.85 -6.67
CA GLY A 101 -17.36 10.08 -7.78
C GLY A 101 -17.28 10.74 -9.16
N ILE A 102 -17.01 12.04 -9.25
CA ILE A 102 -17.25 12.81 -10.48
C ILE A 102 -16.27 12.50 -11.61
N VAL A 103 -15.05 12.07 -11.29
CA VAL A 103 -14.06 11.72 -12.32
C VAL A 103 -14.46 10.43 -13.03
N ARG A 104 -14.94 9.44 -12.28
CA ARG A 104 -15.45 8.18 -12.84
C ARG A 104 -16.71 8.42 -13.67
N PHE A 105 -17.57 9.32 -13.20
CA PHE A 105 -18.72 9.78 -13.96
C PHE A 105 -18.32 10.42 -15.30
N ALA A 106 -17.38 11.37 -15.27
CA ALA A 106 -16.90 12.06 -16.46
C ALA A 106 -16.16 11.14 -17.43
N GLU A 107 -15.33 10.22 -16.92
CA GLU A 107 -14.63 9.21 -17.72
C GLU A 107 -15.61 8.29 -18.45
N ALA A 108 -16.64 7.80 -17.74
CA ALA A 108 -17.65 6.96 -18.38
C ALA A 108 -18.46 7.73 -19.44
N ALA A 109 -18.73 9.01 -19.19
CA ALA A 109 -19.47 9.89 -20.08
C ALA A 109 -18.77 10.21 -21.41
N GLU A 110 -17.44 10.08 -21.51
CA GLU A 110 -16.72 10.22 -22.79
C GLU A 110 -17.21 9.23 -23.86
N SER A 111 -17.85 8.13 -23.45
CA SER A 111 -18.42 7.10 -24.32
C SER A 111 -19.95 7.10 -24.40
N SER A 112 -20.63 8.04 -23.74
CA SER A 112 -22.09 8.15 -23.68
C SER A 112 -22.59 9.38 -24.45
N SER A 113 -23.88 9.36 -24.80
CA SER A 113 -24.57 10.52 -25.37
C SER A 113 -25.22 11.43 -24.31
N VAL A 114 -25.24 10.99 -23.05
CA VAL A 114 -25.81 11.74 -21.93
C VAL A 114 -24.86 12.88 -21.54
N ALA A 115 -25.37 14.11 -21.53
CA ALA A 115 -24.60 15.26 -21.07
C ALA A 115 -24.38 15.20 -19.55
N THR A 116 -23.20 15.65 -19.08
CA THR A 116 -22.84 15.61 -17.66
C THR A 116 -22.98 16.97 -17.02
N VAL A 117 -23.62 16.99 -15.84
CA VAL A 117 -23.73 18.15 -14.97
C VAL A 117 -23.05 17.81 -13.63
N PHE A 118 -22.32 18.77 -13.07
CA PHE A 118 -21.54 18.57 -11.84
C PHE A 118 -22.06 19.47 -10.73
N GLY A 119 -22.21 18.91 -9.53
CA GLY A 119 -22.66 19.62 -8.35
C GLY A 119 -22.43 18.82 -7.07
N ALA A 120 -23.03 19.27 -5.97
CA ALA A 120 -23.05 18.55 -4.70
C ALA A 120 -24.33 18.88 -3.93
N GLU A 121 -24.83 17.94 -3.14
CA GLU A 121 -25.79 18.22 -2.08
C GLU A 121 -25.03 18.53 -0.79
N LEU A 122 -25.05 19.79 -0.36
CA LEU A 122 -24.33 20.29 0.80
C LEU A 122 -25.14 20.07 2.08
N SER A 123 -24.49 19.59 3.13
CA SER A 123 -25.10 19.37 4.45
C SER A 123 -24.82 20.54 5.40
N LEU A 124 -25.83 21.35 5.70
CA LEU A 124 -25.74 22.52 6.58
C LEU A 124 -26.20 22.18 8.01
N GLY A 125 -25.57 22.82 9.00
CA GLY A 125 -25.99 22.73 10.40
C GLY A 125 -25.74 21.37 11.07
N LEU A 126 -24.76 20.60 10.59
CA LEU A 126 -24.39 19.31 11.18
C LEU A 126 -23.76 19.48 12.57
N PRO A 127 -24.30 18.85 13.64
CA PRO A 127 -23.69 18.90 14.96
C PRO A 127 -22.42 18.02 15.06
N GLY A 128 -22.35 16.96 14.25
CA GLY A 128 -21.31 15.93 14.28
C GLY A 128 -21.32 15.06 13.02
N PRO A 129 -20.42 14.05 12.94
CA PRO A 129 -20.45 13.06 11.88
C PRO A 129 -21.76 12.25 11.86
N GLN A 130 -22.26 11.95 10.65
CA GLN A 130 -23.59 11.37 10.46
C GLN A 130 -23.67 9.84 10.72
N ASN A 131 -22.53 9.15 10.77
CA ASN A 131 -22.48 7.69 10.89
C ASN A 131 -22.92 7.19 12.27
N GLY A 132 -24.00 6.42 12.33
CA GLY A 132 -24.63 5.92 13.55
C GLY A 132 -26.01 6.50 13.81
N GLU A 133 -26.36 7.57 13.11
CA GLU A 133 -27.68 8.19 13.21
C GLU A 133 -28.63 7.66 12.12
N PRO A 134 -29.86 7.24 12.47
CA PRO A 134 -30.83 6.76 11.49
C PRO A 134 -31.30 7.88 10.56
N ASP A 135 -31.51 9.08 11.10
CA ASP A 135 -31.78 10.30 10.35
C ASP A 135 -30.89 11.46 10.83
N PRO A 136 -29.74 11.70 10.19
CA PRO A 136 -28.79 12.71 10.63
C PRO A 136 -29.41 14.12 10.70
N GLU A 137 -29.13 14.89 11.74
CA GLU A 137 -29.56 16.31 11.81
C GLU A 137 -28.88 17.14 10.71
N GLY A 138 -29.55 18.19 10.23
CA GLY A 138 -29.04 19.12 9.23
C GLY A 138 -30.05 19.47 8.14
N GLU A 139 -29.73 20.52 7.39
CA GLU A 139 -30.45 20.93 6.17
C GLU A 139 -29.63 20.62 4.94
N HIS A 140 -30.29 20.35 3.82
CA HIS A 140 -29.60 20.08 2.56
C HIS A 140 -29.78 21.25 1.58
N LEU A 141 -28.73 21.53 0.81
CA LEU A 141 -28.75 22.50 -0.28
C LEU A 141 -28.10 21.88 -1.52
N VAL A 142 -28.87 21.71 -2.58
CA VAL A 142 -28.34 21.18 -3.85
C VAL A 142 -27.78 22.34 -4.67
N VAL A 143 -26.51 22.23 -5.03
CA VAL A 143 -25.79 23.26 -5.79
C VAL A 143 -25.20 22.64 -7.06
N LEU A 144 -25.59 23.18 -8.22
CA LEU A 144 -25.09 22.78 -9.53
C LEU A 144 -24.18 23.87 -10.10
N ALA A 145 -23.03 23.48 -10.63
CA ALA A 145 -22.02 24.39 -11.14
C ALA A 145 -22.33 24.91 -12.56
N ARG A 146 -22.32 26.23 -12.76
CA ARG A 146 -22.34 26.85 -14.09
C ARG A 146 -20.93 26.95 -14.66
N GLY A 147 -20.60 26.02 -15.55
CA GLY A 147 -19.30 25.94 -16.21
C GLY A 147 -18.13 25.70 -15.25
N THR A 148 -16.90 25.91 -15.75
CA THR A 148 -15.67 25.63 -14.99
C THR A 148 -15.48 26.57 -13.80
N GLU A 149 -15.91 27.82 -13.91
CA GLU A 149 -15.80 28.80 -12.82
C GLU A 149 -16.73 28.46 -11.65
N GLY A 150 -17.99 28.10 -11.94
CA GLY A 150 -18.94 27.63 -10.92
C GLY A 150 -18.42 26.38 -10.21
N TYR A 151 -17.77 25.49 -10.95
CA TYR A 151 -17.14 24.28 -10.41
C TYR A 151 -16.00 24.61 -9.45
N HIS A 152 -15.07 25.49 -9.85
CA HIS A 152 -13.95 25.89 -9.00
C HIS A 152 -14.41 26.57 -7.71
N ARG A 153 -15.44 27.42 -7.81
CA ARG A 153 -16.05 28.08 -6.65
C ARG A 153 -16.72 27.08 -5.71
N LEU A 154 -17.42 26.08 -6.24
CA LEU A 154 -18.06 25.04 -5.44
C LEU A 154 -17.02 24.16 -4.74
N ALA A 155 -15.98 23.73 -5.45
CA ALA A 155 -14.88 22.97 -4.88
C ALA A 155 -14.20 23.75 -3.74
N ARG A 156 -13.99 25.06 -3.94
CA ARG A 156 -13.44 25.96 -2.91
C ARG A 156 -14.37 26.08 -1.70
N ALA A 157 -15.67 26.28 -1.90
CA ALA A 157 -16.64 26.36 -0.82
C ALA A 157 -16.65 25.08 0.02
N MET A 158 -16.64 23.92 -0.62
CA MET A 158 -16.56 22.62 0.05
C MET A 158 -15.24 22.44 0.79
N THR A 159 -14.12 22.90 0.21
CA THR A 159 -12.81 22.92 0.88
C THR A 159 -12.85 23.74 2.17
N GLU A 160 -13.32 24.99 2.12
CA GLU A 160 -13.35 25.85 3.32
C GLU A 160 -14.24 25.25 4.41
N ALA A 161 -15.39 24.69 4.04
CA ALA A 161 -16.30 24.06 4.98
C ALA A 161 -15.70 22.80 5.63
N ASN A 162 -15.04 21.94 4.85
CA ASN A 162 -14.36 20.75 5.38
C ASN A 162 -13.19 21.12 6.30
N LEU A 163 -12.39 22.12 5.93
CA LEU A 163 -11.27 22.59 6.74
C LEU A 163 -11.73 23.26 8.04
N ARG A 164 -12.82 24.03 7.99
CA ARG A 164 -13.46 24.67 9.16
C ARG A 164 -14.10 23.64 10.09
N GLY A 165 -14.70 22.60 9.53
CA GLY A 165 -15.33 21.52 10.26
C GLY A 165 -14.37 20.77 11.18
N GLY A 166 -13.11 20.64 10.78
CA GLY A 166 -12.03 20.03 11.58
C GLY A 166 -12.18 18.52 11.82
N GLU A 167 -13.29 17.92 11.38
CA GLU A 167 -13.64 16.52 11.57
C GLU A 167 -14.24 15.96 10.29
N LYS A 168 -13.84 14.74 9.93
CA LYS A 168 -14.29 14.09 8.70
C LYS A 168 -15.79 13.79 8.75
N GLY A 169 -16.51 14.17 7.70
CA GLY A 169 -17.96 14.01 7.62
C GLY A 169 -18.75 15.06 8.40
N ARG A 170 -18.11 16.18 8.78
CA ARG A 170 -18.75 17.33 9.42
C ARG A 170 -18.30 18.67 8.79
N PRO A 171 -18.59 18.92 7.50
CA PRO A 171 -18.33 20.23 6.92
C PRO A 171 -19.19 21.31 7.60
N VAL A 172 -18.64 22.53 7.72
CA VAL A 172 -19.33 23.68 8.33
C VAL A 172 -19.51 24.78 7.29
N TYR A 173 -20.70 24.81 6.70
CA TYR A 173 -21.12 25.83 5.75
C TYR A 173 -21.84 26.99 6.43
N ASP A 174 -21.65 28.19 5.89
CA ASP A 174 -22.49 29.35 6.16
C ASP A 174 -23.23 29.75 4.87
N LEU A 175 -24.54 29.97 4.96
CA LEU A 175 -25.38 30.16 3.77
C LEU A 175 -25.11 31.52 3.09
N ASP A 176 -24.79 32.57 3.85
CA ASP A 176 -24.47 33.89 3.31
C ASP A 176 -23.08 33.87 2.63
N GLU A 177 -22.11 33.17 3.23
CA GLU A 177 -20.81 32.92 2.62
C GLU A 177 -20.92 32.10 1.33
N LEU A 178 -21.75 31.05 1.32
CA LEU A 178 -22.01 30.25 0.11
C LEU A 178 -22.55 31.13 -1.02
N ALA A 179 -23.53 31.99 -0.74
CA ALA A 179 -24.07 32.89 -1.73
C ALA A 179 -23.03 33.87 -2.28
N ALA A 180 -22.18 34.42 -1.40
CA ALA A 180 -21.09 35.30 -1.80
C ALA A 180 -20.00 34.59 -2.64
N ILE A 181 -19.66 33.34 -2.32
CA ILE A 181 -18.71 32.53 -3.11
C ILE A 181 -19.32 32.18 -4.47
N GLY A 182 -20.58 31.78 -4.49
CA GLY A 182 -21.31 31.37 -5.69
C GLY A 182 -21.44 32.50 -6.71
N ASP A 183 -21.78 33.72 -6.28
CA ASP A 183 -21.79 34.96 -7.10
C ASP A 183 -22.48 34.77 -8.47
N GLY A 184 -23.64 34.11 -8.48
CA GLY A 184 -24.41 33.82 -9.71
C GLY A 184 -23.87 32.68 -10.58
N HIS A 185 -22.77 32.03 -10.22
CA HIS A 185 -22.20 30.89 -10.95
C HIS A 185 -22.79 29.53 -10.56
N TRP A 186 -23.86 29.50 -9.76
CA TRP A 186 -24.54 28.27 -9.36
C TRP A 186 -26.02 28.29 -9.74
N ALA A 187 -26.57 27.10 -9.95
CA ALA A 187 -28.01 26.86 -9.86
C ALA A 187 -28.29 26.14 -8.55
N VAL A 188 -29.21 26.67 -7.75
CA VAL A 188 -29.57 26.20 -6.42
C VAL A 188 -30.96 25.58 -6.49
N LEU A 189 -31.07 24.29 -6.17
CA LEU A 189 -32.37 23.62 -6.09
C LEU A 189 -32.87 23.65 -4.64
N THR A 190 -34.19 23.76 -4.46
CA THR A 190 -34.79 23.77 -3.12
C THR A 190 -34.61 22.46 -2.34
N GLY A 191 -34.17 21.38 -3.00
CA GLY A 191 -33.64 20.17 -2.38
C GLY A 191 -34.67 19.09 -2.06
N CYS A 192 -34.16 18.01 -1.45
CA CYS A 192 -34.92 16.86 -0.99
C CYS A 192 -35.78 17.18 0.25
N ARG A 193 -36.25 16.14 0.97
CA ARG A 193 -37.02 16.31 2.23
C ARG A 193 -36.30 17.15 3.30
N LYS A 194 -34.97 17.24 3.23
CA LYS A 194 -34.13 18.05 4.14
C LYS A 194 -33.81 19.44 3.61
N GLY A 195 -34.27 19.79 2.41
CA GLY A 195 -34.18 21.14 1.88
C GLY A 195 -34.95 22.14 2.75
N ALA A 196 -34.38 23.33 2.95
CA ALA A 196 -34.93 24.36 3.85
C ALA A 196 -36.41 24.68 3.57
N VAL A 197 -36.81 24.71 2.29
CA VAL A 197 -38.19 25.02 1.88
C VAL A 197 -39.15 23.88 2.24
N ARG A 198 -38.80 22.62 1.98
CA ARG A 198 -39.63 21.45 2.30
C ARG A 198 -39.71 21.22 3.81
N ARG A 199 -38.61 21.39 4.55
CA ARG A 199 -38.64 21.35 6.03
C ARG A 199 -39.55 22.43 6.61
N ALA A 200 -39.46 23.65 6.09
CA ALA A 200 -40.33 24.75 6.53
C ALA A 200 -41.82 24.48 6.20
N LEU A 201 -42.11 23.83 5.06
CA LEU A 201 -43.46 23.40 4.72
C LEU A 201 -44.03 22.42 5.75
N GLU A 202 -43.26 21.40 6.13
CA GLU A 202 -43.66 20.40 7.13
C GLU A 202 -43.85 21.00 8.53
N GLN A 203 -43.01 21.97 8.92
CA GLN A 203 -43.03 22.54 10.26
C GLN A 203 -44.04 23.69 10.44
N GLY A 204 -44.31 24.46 9.39
CA GLY A 204 -45.03 25.73 9.49
C GLY A 204 -45.91 26.07 8.28
N GLY A 205 -46.15 25.12 7.38
CA GLY A 205 -47.04 25.28 6.22
C GLY A 205 -46.49 26.17 5.11
N ALA A 206 -47.38 26.52 4.16
CA ALA A 206 -47.02 27.26 2.94
C ALA A 206 -46.37 28.63 3.24
N ASP A 207 -46.81 29.34 4.28
CA ASP A 207 -46.23 30.63 4.66
C ASP A 207 -44.77 30.51 5.12
N ALA A 208 -44.45 29.46 5.89
CA ALA A 208 -43.09 29.20 6.33
C ALA A 208 -42.19 28.78 5.16
N ALA A 209 -42.69 27.90 4.29
CA ALA A 209 -42.01 27.53 3.05
C ALA A 209 -41.75 28.74 2.14
N GLY A 210 -42.73 29.64 2.02
CA GLY A 210 -42.60 30.88 1.28
C GLY A 210 -41.49 31.78 1.81
N ARG A 211 -41.42 31.97 3.14
CA ARG A 211 -40.33 32.75 3.77
C ARG A 211 -38.95 32.10 3.58
N ALA A 212 -38.86 30.78 3.67
CA ALA A 212 -37.62 30.05 3.42
C ALA A 212 -37.16 30.22 1.96
N LEU A 213 -38.09 30.14 1.02
CA LEU A 213 -37.84 30.36 -0.41
C LEU A 213 -37.39 31.81 -0.69
N ASP A 214 -38.06 32.80 -0.09
CA ASP A 214 -37.65 34.21 -0.17
C ASP A 214 -36.24 34.42 0.40
N GLY A 215 -35.89 33.70 1.47
CA GLY A 215 -34.55 33.71 2.06
C GLY A 215 -33.46 33.15 1.15
N LEU A 216 -33.76 32.14 0.33
CA LEU A 216 -32.84 31.63 -0.69
C LEU A 216 -32.70 32.61 -1.85
N VAL A 217 -33.82 33.16 -2.35
CA VAL A 217 -33.83 34.14 -3.44
C VAL A 217 -33.07 35.42 -3.07
N ALA A 218 -33.23 35.89 -1.83
CA ALA A 218 -32.52 37.07 -1.34
C ALA A 218 -30.99 36.89 -1.32
N ARG A 219 -30.52 35.65 -1.16
CA ARG A 219 -29.09 35.30 -1.07
C ARG A 219 -28.49 35.00 -2.43
N PHE A 220 -29.05 34.05 -3.16
CA PHE A 220 -28.49 33.55 -4.41
C PHE A 220 -28.99 34.31 -5.64
N GLY A 221 -30.04 35.12 -5.50
CA GLY A 221 -30.69 35.80 -6.60
C GLY A 221 -31.77 34.92 -7.25
N ARG A 222 -32.72 35.59 -7.90
CA ARG A 222 -33.88 34.94 -8.51
C ARG A 222 -33.51 33.94 -9.61
N ASP A 223 -32.55 34.30 -10.45
CA ASP A 223 -32.16 33.52 -11.63
C ASP A 223 -31.35 32.27 -11.28
N ALA A 224 -30.85 32.19 -10.04
CA ALA A 224 -30.12 31.05 -9.53
C ALA A 224 -31.00 30.03 -8.79
N VAL A 225 -32.18 30.40 -8.29
CA VAL A 225 -33.01 29.54 -7.44
C VAL A 225 -34.11 28.85 -8.25
N HIS A 226 -34.13 27.52 -8.19
CA HIS A 226 -35.11 26.68 -8.89
C HIS A 226 -35.90 25.84 -7.89
N VAL A 227 -37.22 25.84 -8.02
CA VAL A 227 -38.10 25.07 -7.12
C VAL A 227 -38.21 23.63 -7.61
N GLU A 228 -37.77 22.71 -6.75
CA GLU A 228 -37.61 21.30 -7.07
C GLU A 228 -38.84 20.49 -6.65
N LEU A 229 -39.43 19.76 -7.61
CA LEU A 229 -40.56 18.87 -7.42
C LEU A 229 -40.10 17.41 -7.49
N ILE A 230 -40.42 16.62 -6.47
CA ILE A 230 -40.02 15.22 -6.32
C ILE A 230 -41.27 14.39 -6.05
N ASP A 231 -41.39 13.23 -6.69
CA ASP A 231 -42.47 12.25 -6.50
C ASP A 231 -41.87 10.84 -6.41
N HIS A 232 -41.79 10.33 -5.18
CA HIS A 232 -41.35 8.96 -4.89
C HIS A 232 -42.54 8.00 -4.74
N GLY A 233 -43.77 8.49 -4.94
CA GLY A 233 -45.01 7.76 -4.70
C GLY A 233 -45.45 7.81 -3.24
N ASP A 234 -44.95 8.75 -2.43
CA ASP A 234 -45.51 9.01 -1.10
C ASP A 234 -46.90 9.66 -1.25
N PRO A 235 -47.90 9.28 -0.42
CA PRO A 235 -49.25 9.82 -0.55
C PRO A 235 -49.35 11.35 -0.51
N LEU A 236 -48.40 12.03 0.15
CA LEU A 236 -48.39 13.49 0.30
C LEU A 236 -47.50 14.20 -0.73
N ASP A 237 -46.80 13.49 -1.61
CA ASP A 237 -45.90 14.10 -2.60
C ASP A 237 -46.63 15.06 -3.54
N SER A 238 -47.84 14.68 -3.99
CA SER A 238 -48.66 15.54 -4.85
C SER A 238 -49.09 16.82 -4.14
N ASP A 239 -49.57 16.72 -2.90
CA ASP A 239 -50.01 17.89 -2.11
C ASP A 239 -48.84 18.84 -1.82
N ARG A 240 -47.67 18.29 -1.47
CA ARG A 240 -46.44 19.08 -1.29
C ARG A 240 -46.04 19.79 -2.59
N ASN A 241 -46.05 19.07 -3.70
CA ASN A 241 -45.63 19.62 -4.99
C ASN A 241 -46.61 20.70 -5.49
N ASP A 242 -47.92 20.59 -5.19
CA ASP A 242 -48.89 21.65 -5.46
C ASP A 242 -48.52 22.96 -4.76
N VAL A 243 -48.25 22.88 -3.45
CA VAL A 243 -47.88 24.05 -2.65
C VAL A 243 -46.57 24.65 -3.17
N LEU A 244 -45.56 23.83 -3.47
CA LEU A 244 -44.29 24.30 -4.01
C LEU A 244 -44.44 24.96 -5.38
N ALA A 245 -45.25 24.38 -6.27
CA ALA A 245 -45.53 24.93 -7.59
C ALA A 245 -46.29 26.26 -7.51
N GLU A 246 -47.25 26.38 -6.59
CA GLU A 246 -47.95 27.64 -6.32
C GLU A 246 -46.99 28.71 -5.78
N LEU A 247 -46.16 28.37 -4.78
CA LEU A 247 -45.16 29.27 -4.23
C LEU A 247 -44.17 29.77 -5.28
N ALA A 248 -43.73 28.88 -6.17
CA ALA A 248 -42.86 29.20 -7.31
C ALA A 248 -43.56 30.15 -8.29
N SER A 249 -44.82 29.86 -8.65
CA SER A 249 -45.63 30.68 -9.56
C SER A 249 -45.82 32.10 -9.03
N VAL A 250 -46.19 32.26 -7.76
CA VAL A 250 -46.37 33.57 -7.11
C VAL A 250 -45.08 34.39 -7.15
N ARG A 251 -43.92 33.74 -6.97
CA ARG A 251 -42.60 34.37 -7.00
C ARG A 251 -42.00 34.46 -8.40
N ARG A 252 -42.68 33.93 -9.43
CA ARG A 252 -42.17 33.69 -10.79
C ARG A 252 -40.76 33.11 -10.78
N LEU A 253 -40.63 31.99 -10.09
CA LEU A 253 -39.46 31.13 -10.11
C LEU A 253 -39.74 29.91 -10.99
N PRO A 254 -38.74 29.36 -11.68
CA PRO A 254 -38.90 28.13 -12.44
C PRO A 254 -39.13 26.95 -11.50
N VAL A 255 -40.05 26.06 -11.89
CA VAL A 255 -40.18 24.73 -11.31
C VAL A 255 -39.46 23.71 -12.19
N LEU A 256 -38.84 22.71 -11.58
CA LEU A 256 -38.27 21.55 -12.28
C LEU A 256 -38.54 20.24 -11.54
N ALA A 257 -38.52 19.13 -12.29
CA ALA A 257 -38.79 17.80 -11.75
C ALA A 257 -37.53 16.93 -11.71
N THR A 258 -37.25 16.34 -10.55
CA THR A 258 -36.09 15.45 -10.30
C THR A 258 -36.52 14.15 -9.64
N GLY A 259 -35.66 13.15 -9.73
CA GLY A 259 -35.86 11.84 -9.11
C GLY A 259 -35.29 11.72 -7.71
N ASN A 260 -34.43 12.64 -7.26
CA ASN A 260 -33.63 12.51 -6.02
C ASN A 260 -33.06 11.07 -5.88
N VAL A 261 -32.31 10.69 -6.91
CA VAL A 261 -31.95 9.30 -7.21
C VAL A 261 -30.83 8.82 -6.30
N HIS A 262 -30.97 7.64 -5.69
CA HIS A 262 -29.94 7.01 -4.84
C HIS A 262 -29.43 5.69 -5.42
N TYR A 263 -30.09 5.17 -6.45
CA TYR A 263 -29.71 3.92 -7.10
C TYR A 263 -30.19 3.88 -8.56
N ALA A 264 -29.45 3.17 -9.42
CA ALA A 264 -29.73 3.19 -10.86
C ALA A 264 -31.10 2.58 -11.20
N SER A 265 -31.42 1.40 -10.67
CA SER A 265 -32.63 0.65 -11.03
C SER A 265 -33.41 0.14 -9.80
N PRO A 266 -34.71 -0.19 -9.94
CA PRO A 266 -35.53 -0.69 -8.84
C PRO A 266 -34.96 -1.92 -8.11
N ALA A 267 -34.19 -2.76 -8.80
CA ALA A 267 -33.57 -3.96 -8.22
C ALA A 267 -32.56 -3.62 -7.09
N ARG A 268 -31.96 -2.43 -7.13
CA ARG A 268 -30.97 -1.97 -6.15
C ARG A 268 -31.56 -1.48 -4.83
N ARG A 269 -32.90 -1.42 -4.71
CA ARG A 269 -33.59 -0.98 -3.48
C ARG A 269 -33.12 -1.75 -2.24
N HIS A 270 -32.99 -3.07 -2.32
CA HIS A 270 -32.61 -3.88 -1.16
C HIS A 270 -31.19 -3.59 -0.70
N LEU A 271 -30.27 -3.38 -1.64
CA LEU A 271 -28.90 -2.98 -1.33
C LEU A 271 -28.88 -1.58 -0.68
N ALA A 272 -29.62 -0.61 -1.22
CA ALA A 272 -29.73 0.73 -0.66
C ALA A 272 -30.22 0.70 0.80
N ALA A 273 -31.27 -0.06 1.09
CA ALA A 273 -31.77 -0.22 2.46
C ALA A 273 -30.74 -0.89 3.39
N ALA A 274 -30.07 -1.96 2.93
CA ALA A 274 -29.06 -2.65 3.71
C ALA A 274 -27.85 -1.74 4.02
N VAL A 275 -27.43 -0.94 3.05
CA VAL A 275 -26.32 0.00 3.18
C VAL A 275 -26.69 1.16 4.14
N ALA A 276 -27.93 1.67 4.06
CA ALA A 276 -28.45 2.65 5.02
C ALA A 276 -28.48 2.09 6.46
N ALA A 277 -28.81 0.80 6.64
CA ALA A 277 -28.73 0.13 7.95
C ALA A 277 -27.29 0.06 8.47
N VAL A 278 -26.31 -0.24 7.60
CA VAL A 278 -24.89 -0.19 7.97
C VAL A 278 -24.47 1.21 8.41
N ARG A 279 -24.88 2.27 7.69
CA ARG A 279 -24.63 3.68 8.04
C ARG A 279 -25.17 4.03 9.41
N ALA A 280 -26.44 3.68 9.66
CA ALA A 280 -27.14 3.91 10.92
C ALA A 280 -26.65 3.00 12.07
N ARG A 281 -25.72 2.08 11.79
CA ARG A 281 -25.20 1.05 12.71
C ARG A 281 -26.29 0.16 13.33
N ARG A 282 -27.38 -0.07 12.61
CA ARG A 282 -28.57 -0.80 13.04
C ARG A 282 -28.86 -1.99 12.13
N SER A 283 -29.74 -2.89 12.55
CA SER A 283 -30.35 -3.85 11.63
C SER A 283 -31.43 -3.19 10.77
N LEU A 284 -31.87 -3.85 9.70
CA LEU A 284 -33.02 -3.42 8.90
C LEU A 284 -34.29 -3.34 9.75
N ASP A 285 -34.51 -4.30 10.66
CA ASP A 285 -35.68 -4.30 11.55
C ASP A 285 -35.70 -3.07 12.48
N GLU A 286 -34.53 -2.67 12.98
CA GLU A 286 -34.38 -1.47 13.82
C GLU A 286 -34.50 -0.16 13.02
N LEU A 287 -34.28 -0.21 11.70
CA LEU A 287 -34.32 0.94 10.81
C LEU A 287 -35.67 1.06 10.07
N ASP A 288 -36.57 0.07 10.15
CA ASP A 288 -37.80 -0.02 9.36
C ASP A 288 -38.61 1.28 9.32
N GLY A 289 -38.83 1.93 10.48
CA GLY A 289 -39.57 3.20 10.57
C GLY A 289 -38.90 4.43 9.93
N TRP A 290 -37.64 4.31 9.50
CA TRP A 290 -36.87 5.36 8.82
C TRP A 290 -36.65 5.08 7.33
N LEU A 291 -36.93 3.86 6.87
CA LEU A 291 -36.75 3.49 5.47
C LEU A 291 -37.91 4.04 4.62
N PRO A 292 -37.65 4.45 3.37
CA PRO A 292 -38.72 4.88 2.48
C PRO A 292 -39.78 3.77 2.29
N ALA A 293 -41.06 4.14 2.44
CA ALA A 293 -42.17 3.22 2.25
C ALA A 293 -42.21 2.64 0.81
N THR A 294 -41.76 3.43 -0.17
CA THR A 294 -41.69 3.05 -1.58
C THR A 294 -40.24 2.87 -2.06
N GLY A 295 -40.05 2.20 -3.20
CA GLY A 295 -38.75 2.08 -3.87
C GLY A 295 -38.47 3.21 -4.87
N GLY A 296 -38.92 4.44 -4.58
CA GLY A 296 -39.02 5.53 -5.55
C GLY A 296 -37.73 6.27 -5.96
N ALA A 297 -36.60 6.05 -5.30
CA ALA A 297 -35.37 6.82 -5.54
C ALA A 297 -34.46 6.23 -6.64
N HIS A 298 -35.03 5.83 -7.78
CA HIS A 298 -34.29 5.32 -8.95
C HIS A 298 -34.42 6.22 -10.18
N LEU A 299 -33.51 6.04 -11.15
CA LEU A 299 -33.59 6.70 -12.46
C LEU A 299 -34.86 6.29 -13.20
N ARG A 300 -35.51 7.25 -13.84
CA ARG A 300 -36.75 7.03 -14.60
C ARG A 300 -36.61 7.52 -16.03
N SER A 301 -37.34 6.89 -16.93
CA SER A 301 -37.48 7.36 -18.30
C SER A 301 -38.20 8.71 -18.35
N GLY A 302 -37.99 9.47 -19.42
CA GLY A 302 -38.75 10.71 -19.62
C GLY A 302 -40.25 10.50 -19.81
N ARG A 303 -40.69 9.28 -20.19
CA ARG A 303 -42.11 8.92 -20.23
C ARG A 303 -42.70 8.87 -18.82
N GLU A 304 -42.07 8.12 -17.93
CA GLU A 304 -42.50 8.02 -16.53
C GLU A 304 -42.50 9.37 -15.83
N MET A 305 -41.47 10.20 -16.08
CA MET A 305 -41.39 11.54 -15.49
C MET A 305 -42.47 12.48 -16.03
N ARG A 306 -42.80 12.43 -17.33
CA ARG A 306 -43.92 13.22 -17.88
C ARG A 306 -45.28 12.79 -17.33
N GLU A 307 -45.49 11.48 -17.16
CA GLU A 307 -46.74 10.97 -16.60
C GLU A 307 -46.91 11.41 -15.14
N ARG A 308 -45.86 11.26 -14.31
CA ARG A 308 -45.89 11.68 -12.90
C ARG A 308 -46.08 13.17 -12.72
N PHE A 309 -45.37 13.98 -13.50
CA PHE A 309 -45.39 15.44 -13.39
C PHE A 309 -46.34 16.12 -14.37
N ALA A 310 -47.31 15.39 -14.95
CA ALA A 310 -48.30 15.95 -15.89
C ALA A 310 -49.08 17.13 -15.32
N ARG A 311 -49.24 17.19 -13.98
CA ARG A 311 -49.89 18.27 -13.25
C ARG A 311 -49.11 19.59 -13.24
N TYR A 312 -47.81 19.55 -13.51
CA TYR A 312 -46.89 20.69 -13.39
C TYR A 312 -46.26 21.03 -14.76
N PRO A 313 -47.01 21.69 -15.66
CA PRO A 313 -46.51 21.99 -17.00
C PRO A 313 -45.25 22.86 -16.94
N GLY A 314 -44.27 22.52 -17.78
CA GLY A 314 -42.97 23.19 -17.84
C GLY A 314 -41.89 22.60 -16.92
N ALA A 315 -42.23 21.81 -15.89
CA ALA A 315 -41.23 21.26 -14.96
C ALA A 315 -40.14 20.41 -15.65
N ILE A 316 -40.53 19.58 -16.63
CA ILE A 316 -39.58 18.79 -17.41
C ILE A 316 -38.78 19.66 -18.40
N ALA A 317 -39.43 20.66 -19.02
CA ALA A 317 -38.81 21.51 -20.02
C ALA A 317 -37.73 22.42 -19.41
N HIS A 318 -38.03 23.07 -18.28
CA HIS A 318 -37.05 23.90 -17.57
C HIS A 318 -35.84 23.08 -17.09
N GLY A 319 -36.05 21.82 -16.66
CA GLY A 319 -34.96 20.92 -16.30
C GLY A 319 -34.01 20.65 -17.48
N LEU A 320 -34.55 20.47 -18.69
CA LEU A 320 -33.75 20.29 -19.92
C LEU A 320 -33.00 21.58 -20.31
N GLU A 321 -33.65 22.74 -20.21
CA GLU A 321 -33.03 24.04 -20.49
C GLU A 321 -31.87 24.31 -19.53
N LEU A 322 -32.10 24.11 -18.23
CA LEU A 322 -31.08 24.27 -17.20
C LEU A 322 -29.94 23.25 -17.39
N ALA A 323 -30.24 21.99 -17.70
CA ALA A 323 -29.21 20.99 -17.96
C ALA A 323 -28.31 21.36 -19.14
N ALA A 324 -28.90 21.88 -20.23
CA ALA A 324 -28.15 22.34 -21.40
C ALA A 324 -27.24 23.53 -21.08
N GLU A 325 -27.66 24.42 -20.17
CA GLU A 325 -26.84 25.53 -19.68
C GLU A 325 -25.68 25.05 -18.79
N LEU A 326 -25.94 24.07 -17.91
CA LEU A 326 -24.98 23.59 -16.92
C LEU A 326 -23.97 22.59 -17.47
N ALA A 327 -24.26 21.91 -18.58
CA ALA A 327 -23.44 20.83 -19.08
C ALA A 327 -22.06 21.29 -19.59
N PHE A 328 -20.99 20.67 -19.11
CA PHE A 328 -19.63 20.89 -19.64
C PHE A 328 -18.74 19.66 -19.42
N PRO A 329 -17.70 19.44 -20.25
CA PRO A 329 -16.76 18.34 -20.01
C PRO A 329 -15.77 18.68 -18.89
N LEU A 330 -15.69 17.81 -17.87
CA LEU A 330 -14.86 18.02 -16.67
C LEU A 330 -13.38 18.30 -16.98
N ARG A 331 -12.82 17.71 -18.05
CA ARG A 331 -11.42 17.93 -18.47
C ARG A 331 -11.05 19.40 -18.72
N ARG A 332 -12.03 20.28 -18.96
CA ARG A 332 -11.77 21.73 -19.09
C ARG A 332 -11.27 22.38 -17.78
N ALA A 333 -11.45 21.71 -16.63
CA ALA A 333 -10.97 22.16 -15.32
C ALA A 333 -9.57 21.62 -14.95
N LYS A 334 -8.78 21.12 -15.93
CA LYS A 334 -7.41 20.62 -15.71
C LYS A 334 -6.50 21.73 -15.15
N PRO A 335 -5.79 21.53 -14.03
CA PRO A 335 -4.85 22.51 -13.48
C PRO A 335 -3.47 22.44 -14.16
N ALA A 336 -2.64 23.47 -13.92
CA ALA A 336 -1.24 23.50 -14.33
C ALA A 336 -0.31 23.21 -13.13
N LEU A 337 0.95 22.86 -13.44
CA LEU A 337 2.00 22.72 -12.43
C LEU A 337 2.35 24.07 -11.78
N PRO A 338 2.76 24.08 -10.50
CA PRO A 338 3.24 25.30 -9.84
C PRO A 338 4.32 26.01 -10.64
N LYS A 339 4.39 27.34 -10.49
CA LYS A 339 5.50 28.12 -11.03
C LYS A 339 6.72 27.97 -10.13
N GLN A 340 7.86 27.62 -10.73
CA GLN A 340 9.08 27.32 -10.00
C GLN A 340 9.84 28.59 -9.66
N HIS A 341 10.32 28.67 -8.42
CA HIS A 341 11.19 29.74 -7.97
C HIS A 341 12.61 29.45 -8.43
N VAL A 342 13.01 30.07 -9.55
CA VAL A 342 14.37 30.00 -10.07
C VAL A 342 15.12 31.30 -9.78
N PRO A 343 16.46 31.28 -9.70
CA PRO A 343 17.26 32.49 -9.52
C PRO A 343 16.97 33.55 -10.59
N GLU A 344 17.16 34.83 -10.24
CA GLU A 344 16.94 35.94 -11.18
C GLU A 344 17.81 35.77 -12.44
N GLY A 345 17.21 35.98 -13.61
CA GLY A 345 17.87 35.77 -14.91
C GLY A 345 17.78 34.35 -15.47
N HIS A 346 17.27 33.38 -14.70
CA HIS A 346 17.07 32.01 -15.17
C HIS A 346 15.63 31.70 -15.56
N THR A 347 15.47 30.87 -16.59
CA THR A 347 14.28 30.03 -16.81
C THR A 347 14.45 28.69 -16.07
N PRO A 348 13.36 27.94 -15.78
CA PRO A 348 13.44 26.56 -15.26
C PRO A 348 14.43 25.67 -16.01
N MET A 349 14.44 25.73 -17.35
CA MET A 349 15.36 24.92 -18.14
C MET A 349 16.81 25.39 -18.01
N SER A 350 17.06 26.70 -18.06
CA SER A 350 18.44 27.22 -17.94
C SER A 350 19.07 26.90 -16.58
N TYR A 351 18.28 26.95 -15.51
CA TYR A 351 18.74 26.61 -14.16
C TYR A 351 18.97 25.10 -14.01
N LEU A 352 18.09 24.27 -14.57
CA LEU A 352 18.28 22.82 -14.61
C LEU A 352 19.60 22.45 -15.32
N ARG A 353 19.90 23.07 -16.47
CA ARG A 353 21.16 22.84 -17.19
C ARG A 353 22.37 23.23 -16.34
N GLU A 354 22.32 24.37 -15.63
CA GLU A 354 23.40 24.79 -14.74
C GLU A 354 23.66 23.77 -13.62
N LEU A 355 22.62 23.31 -12.92
CA LEU A 355 22.74 22.32 -11.86
C LEU A 355 23.35 21.00 -12.36
N VAL A 356 22.91 20.54 -13.53
CA VAL A 356 23.43 19.30 -14.15
C VAL A 356 24.92 19.45 -14.47
N TRP A 357 25.31 20.55 -15.13
CA TRP A 357 26.71 20.76 -15.51
C TRP A 357 27.63 21.04 -14.32
N ALA A 358 27.10 21.60 -13.22
CA ALA A 358 27.85 21.79 -11.98
C ALA A 358 28.19 20.46 -11.28
N ALA A 359 27.35 19.43 -11.41
CA ALA A 359 27.57 18.11 -10.80
C ALA A 359 28.53 17.21 -11.59
N VAL A 360 28.75 17.49 -12.88
CA VAL A 360 29.57 16.67 -13.78
C VAL A 360 31.02 16.49 -13.28
N PRO A 361 31.77 17.54 -12.85
CA PRO A 361 33.16 17.37 -12.42
C PRO A 361 33.34 16.41 -11.23
N GLU A 362 32.33 16.29 -10.37
CA GLU A 362 32.36 15.38 -9.21
C GLU A 362 32.00 13.94 -9.62
N ARG A 363 30.97 13.76 -10.45
CA ARG A 363 30.38 12.45 -10.78
C ARG A 363 31.02 11.78 -12.00
N TYR A 364 31.46 12.57 -12.97
CA TYR A 364 32.13 12.14 -14.20
C TYR A 364 33.41 12.96 -14.42
N PRO A 365 34.46 12.77 -13.59
CA PRO A 365 35.71 13.50 -13.73
C PRO A 365 36.37 13.27 -15.11
N ASP A 366 36.16 12.09 -15.70
CA ASP A 366 36.70 11.67 -17.00
C ASP A 366 35.60 11.53 -18.07
N LEU A 367 34.69 12.52 -18.18
CA LEU A 367 33.55 12.47 -19.10
C LEU A 367 33.97 12.39 -20.58
N SER A 368 33.50 11.36 -21.30
CA SER A 368 33.73 11.23 -22.75
C SER A 368 32.81 12.12 -23.59
N GLU A 369 33.16 12.39 -24.86
CA GLU A 369 32.26 13.13 -25.77
C GLU A 369 30.91 12.42 -25.97
N ALA A 370 30.89 11.08 -25.98
CA ALA A 370 29.67 10.30 -26.11
C ALA A 370 28.76 10.46 -24.89
N ASP A 371 29.32 10.46 -23.68
CA ASP A 371 28.58 10.66 -22.44
C ASP A 371 28.04 12.09 -22.33
N ARG A 372 28.84 13.07 -22.77
CA ARG A 372 28.41 14.47 -22.89
C ARG A 372 27.21 14.61 -23.83
N ALA A 373 27.27 13.97 -25.00
CA ALA A 373 26.17 13.98 -25.97
C ALA A 373 24.91 13.30 -25.41
N ARG A 374 25.07 12.24 -24.61
CA ARG A 374 23.95 11.59 -23.92
C ARG A 374 23.25 12.52 -22.92
N ILE A 375 24.02 13.24 -22.09
CA ILE A 375 23.46 14.20 -21.12
C ILE A 375 22.68 15.31 -21.83
N GLU A 376 23.25 15.89 -22.90
CA GLU A 376 22.57 16.92 -23.70
C GLU A 376 21.28 16.40 -24.36
N ALA A 377 21.29 15.19 -24.91
CA ALA A 377 20.11 14.60 -25.53
C ALA A 377 18.96 14.42 -24.53
N GLU A 378 19.25 14.02 -23.28
CA GLU A 378 18.23 13.94 -22.22
C GLU A 378 17.66 15.33 -21.89
N LEU A 379 18.52 16.33 -21.72
CA LEU A 379 18.12 17.72 -21.46
C LEU A 379 17.23 18.27 -22.59
N ASP A 380 17.56 18.00 -23.85
CA ASP A 380 16.76 18.44 -24.99
C ASP A 380 15.37 17.79 -25.02
N VAL A 381 15.23 16.53 -24.61
CA VAL A 381 13.91 15.87 -24.50
C VAL A 381 13.10 16.51 -23.37
N ILE A 382 13.72 16.79 -22.22
CA ILE A 382 13.08 17.44 -21.07
C ILE A 382 12.56 18.82 -21.46
N GLU A 383 13.35 19.59 -22.22
CA GLU A 383 12.98 20.91 -22.72
C GLU A 383 11.80 20.84 -23.71
N ARG A 384 11.85 19.93 -24.69
CA ARG A 384 10.75 19.75 -25.67
C ARG A 384 9.43 19.34 -25.03
N LYS A 385 9.49 18.63 -23.90
CA LYS A 385 8.31 18.14 -23.17
C LYS A 385 7.84 19.09 -22.06
N ASP A 386 8.50 20.23 -21.87
CA ASP A 386 8.20 21.21 -20.83
C ASP A 386 8.14 20.61 -19.41
N PHE A 387 9.09 19.73 -19.10
CA PHE A 387 9.25 19.13 -17.77
C PHE A 387 10.36 19.69 -16.86
N PRO A 388 11.11 20.78 -17.16
CA PRO A 388 12.19 21.21 -16.27
C PRO A 388 11.69 21.56 -14.86
N GLY A 389 10.48 22.11 -14.76
CA GLY A 389 9.88 22.44 -13.46
C GLY A 389 9.63 21.21 -12.57
N TYR A 390 9.30 20.06 -13.17
CA TYR A 390 9.10 18.80 -12.44
C TYR A 390 10.41 18.28 -11.83
N PHE A 391 11.50 18.29 -12.61
CA PHE A 391 12.83 17.90 -12.13
C PHE A 391 13.33 18.81 -11.00
N LEU A 392 13.12 20.13 -11.12
CA LEU A 392 13.53 21.08 -10.09
C LEU A 392 12.77 20.87 -8.78
N ILE A 393 11.47 20.56 -8.83
CA ILE A 393 10.69 20.25 -7.62
C ILE A 393 11.28 19.02 -6.91
N VAL A 394 11.52 17.93 -7.65
CA VAL A 394 12.06 16.70 -7.05
C VAL A 394 13.49 16.93 -6.52
N HIS A 395 14.31 17.67 -7.25
CA HIS A 395 15.64 18.09 -6.79
C HIS A 395 15.57 18.85 -5.46
N ASP A 396 14.68 19.85 -5.33
CA ASP A 396 14.56 20.63 -4.10
C ASP A 396 14.12 19.75 -2.90
N ILE A 397 13.19 18.81 -3.13
CA ILE A 397 12.73 17.84 -2.12
C ILE A 397 13.90 16.97 -1.64
N VAL A 398 14.68 16.42 -2.58
CA VAL A 398 15.84 15.56 -2.26
C VAL A 398 16.95 16.36 -1.57
N ALA A 399 17.20 17.60 -2.02
CA ALA A 399 18.17 18.50 -1.41
C ALA A 399 17.78 18.84 0.04
N PHE A 400 16.49 19.11 0.30
CA PHE A 400 15.98 19.30 1.65
C PHE A 400 16.21 18.08 2.53
N ALA A 401 15.81 16.88 2.07
CA ALA A 401 15.98 15.65 2.82
C ALA A 401 17.45 15.42 3.22
N ARG A 402 18.38 15.59 2.27
CA ARG A 402 19.83 15.50 2.53
C ARG A 402 20.32 16.54 3.53
N SER A 403 19.87 17.80 3.42
CA SER A 403 20.25 18.87 4.37
C SER A 403 19.83 18.58 5.81
N ARG A 404 18.82 17.71 6.00
CA ARG A 404 18.30 17.27 7.31
C ARG A 404 18.83 15.90 7.73
N GLY A 405 19.74 15.31 6.96
CA GLY A 405 20.26 13.95 7.20
C GLY A 405 19.18 12.88 7.10
N ILE A 406 18.16 13.07 6.25
CA ILE A 406 17.12 12.08 5.99
C ILE A 406 17.59 11.21 4.83
N LEU A 407 17.74 9.90 5.03
CA LEU A 407 18.08 8.99 3.94
C LEU A 407 16.96 8.98 2.90
N CYS A 408 17.34 9.14 1.64
CA CYS A 408 16.43 9.10 0.51
C CYS A 408 17.04 8.40 -0.70
N GLN A 409 16.21 7.75 -1.51
CA GLN A 409 16.62 7.08 -2.73
C GLN A 409 15.54 7.15 -3.80
N GLY A 410 15.88 7.72 -4.96
CA GLY A 410 15.05 7.62 -6.16
C GLY A 410 15.06 6.21 -6.73
N ARG A 411 13.92 5.74 -7.25
CA ARG A 411 13.76 4.39 -7.81
C ARG A 411 12.95 4.36 -9.11
N GLY A 412 12.72 3.15 -9.63
CA GLY A 412 11.90 2.96 -10.83
C GLY A 412 12.62 3.45 -12.08
N SER A 413 11.85 3.93 -13.05
CA SER A 413 12.41 4.43 -14.30
C SER A 413 13.26 5.69 -14.14
N ALA A 414 13.16 6.43 -13.03
CA ALA A 414 14.01 7.60 -12.80
C ALA A 414 15.50 7.26 -12.85
N ALA A 415 15.89 6.03 -12.50
CA ALA A 415 17.27 5.56 -12.59
C ALA A 415 17.77 5.32 -14.03
N ASN A 416 16.91 5.42 -15.06
CA ASN A 416 17.32 5.41 -16.47
C ASN A 416 17.82 6.78 -16.97
N SER A 417 17.73 7.84 -16.16
CA SER A 417 18.16 9.19 -16.54
C SER A 417 19.49 9.57 -15.91
N ALA A 418 20.44 10.00 -16.75
CA ALA A 418 21.70 10.59 -16.31
C ALA A 418 21.46 11.93 -15.58
N VAL A 419 20.46 12.70 -15.99
CA VAL A 419 20.06 13.95 -15.31
C VAL A 419 19.62 13.67 -13.86
N CYS A 420 18.78 12.65 -13.63
CA CYS A 420 18.39 12.26 -12.27
C CYS A 420 19.59 11.85 -11.38
N TYR A 421 20.57 11.15 -11.95
CA TYR A 421 21.80 10.77 -11.24
C TYR A 421 22.66 11.99 -10.87
N LEU A 422 22.86 12.91 -11.83
CA LEU A 422 23.65 14.13 -11.63
C LEU A 422 23.02 15.09 -10.61
N LEU A 423 21.69 15.19 -10.58
CA LEU A 423 20.95 15.93 -9.56
C LEU A 423 20.92 15.20 -8.19
N GLY A 424 21.47 14.00 -8.11
CA GLY A 424 21.46 13.18 -6.90
C GLY A 424 20.08 12.64 -6.52
N ILE A 425 19.10 12.69 -7.41
CA ILE A 425 17.77 12.10 -7.19
C ILE A 425 17.90 10.58 -7.10
N THR A 426 18.72 9.98 -7.97
CA THR A 426 19.03 8.54 -7.96
C THR A 426 20.50 8.30 -7.62
N ALA A 427 20.79 7.13 -7.07
CA ALA A 427 22.16 6.69 -6.78
C ALA A 427 22.75 5.78 -7.88
N VAL A 428 22.00 5.56 -8.97
CA VAL A 428 22.34 4.63 -10.06
C VAL A 428 22.85 5.43 -11.26
N ASP A 429 24.03 5.07 -11.75
CA ASP A 429 24.64 5.66 -12.95
C ASP A 429 24.05 5.06 -14.24
N ALA A 430 23.14 5.79 -14.87
CA ALA A 430 22.45 5.33 -16.08
C ALA A 430 23.41 5.10 -17.27
N ILE A 431 24.50 5.86 -17.35
CA ILE A 431 25.48 5.77 -18.45
C ILE A 431 26.36 4.54 -18.25
N ALA A 432 26.91 4.35 -17.04
CA ALA A 432 27.74 3.17 -16.73
C ALA A 432 26.97 1.85 -16.94
N TYR A 433 25.67 1.83 -16.60
CA TYR A 433 24.82 0.66 -16.81
C TYR A 433 24.13 0.63 -18.18
N ARG A 434 24.43 1.53 -19.12
CA ARG A 434 23.86 1.59 -20.47
C ARG A 434 22.32 1.54 -20.48
N LEU A 435 21.66 2.20 -19.53
CA LEU A 435 20.20 2.14 -19.40
C LEU A 435 19.51 3.01 -20.48
N PRO A 436 18.42 2.54 -21.12
CA PRO A 436 17.70 3.32 -22.14
C PRO A 436 16.89 4.44 -21.49
N PHE A 437 17.09 5.71 -21.91
CA PHE A 437 16.38 6.87 -21.37
C PHE A 437 14.90 6.87 -21.77
N GLU A 438 14.59 6.33 -22.94
CA GLU A 438 13.24 6.27 -23.52
C GLU A 438 12.26 5.50 -22.64
N ARG A 439 12.78 4.65 -21.77
CA ARG A 439 12.00 3.96 -20.74
C ARG A 439 11.44 4.92 -19.68
N PHE A 440 12.18 5.97 -19.36
CA PHE A 440 11.77 7.01 -18.44
C PHE A 440 10.92 8.06 -19.12
N LEU A 441 11.42 8.61 -20.24
CA LEU A 441 10.75 9.67 -20.99
C LEU A 441 10.94 9.45 -22.50
N SER A 442 9.84 9.36 -23.23
CA SER A 442 9.81 9.19 -24.70
C SER A 442 9.09 10.36 -25.36
N SER A 443 9.51 10.74 -26.58
CA SER A 443 8.89 11.86 -27.29
C SER A 443 7.52 11.53 -27.88
N LEU A 444 7.20 10.24 -28.10
CA LEU A 444 5.88 9.75 -28.53
C LEU A 444 4.81 9.74 -27.41
N ARG A 445 5.20 10.05 -26.16
CA ARG A 445 4.34 9.99 -24.98
C ARG A 445 3.96 11.39 -24.51
N ASP A 446 2.67 11.63 -24.32
CA ASP A 446 2.17 12.88 -23.71
C ASP A 446 1.88 12.74 -22.20
N GLU A 447 2.01 11.52 -21.66
CA GLU A 447 1.90 11.29 -20.21
C GLU A 447 3.21 11.72 -19.49
N GLU A 448 3.06 12.26 -18.29
CA GLU A 448 4.14 12.77 -17.46
C GLU A 448 5.07 11.66 -16.92
N PRO A 449 6.37 11.95 -16.68
CA PRO A 449 7.29 11.01 -16.04
C PRO A 449 6.94 10.82 -14.55
N ASP A 450 7.13 9.60 -14.03
CA ASP A 450 6.89 9.25 -12.63
C ASP A 450 8.25 9.10 -11.93
N ILE A 451 8.64 10.08 -11.09
CA ILE A 451 9.83 10.02 -10.24
C ILE A 451 9.40 9.70 -8.81
N ASP A 452 9.56 8.44 -8.45
CA ASP A 452 9.38 7.94 -7.08
C ASP A 452 10.64 8.19 -6.25
N VAL A 453 10.48 8.77 -5.05
CA VAL A 453 11.56 8.87 -4.07
C VAL A 453 11.13 8.21 -2.77
N ASP A 454 11.91 7.23 -2.33
CA ASP A 454 11.79 6.61 -1.01
C ASP A 454 12.56 7.44 0.01
N PHE A 455 11.95 7.68 1.16
CA PHE A 455 12.55 8.33 2.32
C PHE A 455 12.53 7.38 3.52
N ASP A 456 13.38 7.66 4.50
CA ASP A 456 13.22 7.16 5.87
C ASP A 456 11.74 7.30 6.31
N SER A 457 11.11 6.18 6.67
CA SER A 457 9.69 6.14 7.02
C SER A 457 9.33 6.97 8.25
N ASP A 458 10.25 7.10 9.20
CA ASP A 458 10.02 7.75 10.49
C ASP A 458 10.08 9.27 10.32
N ARG A 459 10.94 9.74 9.42
CA ARG A 459 11.20 11.17 9.17
C ARG A 459 10.55 11.71 7.90
N ARG A 460 9.84 10.87 7.15
CA ARG A 460 9.11 11.27 5.92
C ARG A 460 8.15 12.43 6.14
N GLU A 461 7.57 12.54 7.33
CA GLU A 461 6.63 13.63 7.65
C GLU A 461 7.29 15.00 7.53
N GLU A 462 8.57 15.14 7.92
CA GLU A 462 9.32 16.39 7.81
C GLU A 462 9.38 16.87 6.34
N VAL A 463 9.56 15.93 5.40
CA VAL A 463 9.60 16.22 3.96
C VAL A 463 8.23 16.65 3.46
N ILE A 464 7.17 15.96 3.86
CA ILE A 464 5.79 16.32 3.47
C ILE A 464 5.44 17.73 3.97
N GLN A 465 5.75 18.05 5.24
CA GLN A 465 5.51 19.36 5.81
C GLN A 465 6.31 20.46 5.12
N TRP A 466 7.58 20.18 4.79
CA TRP A 466 8.39 21.12 4.01
C TRP A 466 7.78 21.39 2.62
N VAL A 467 7.23 20.38 1.93
CA VAL A 467 6.55 20.60 0.64
C VAL A 467 5.32 21.51 0.81
N TYR A 468 4.53 21.31 1.88
CA TYR A 468 3.41 22.20 2.19
C TYR A 468 3.85 23.64 2.45
N GLU A 469 4.95 23.84 3.18
CA GLU A 469 5.51 25.17 3.46
C GLU A 469 6.07 25.83 2.20
N ARG A 470 6.83 25.07 1.39
CA ARG A 470 7.54 25.56 0.20
C ARG A 470 6.61 25.95 -0.95
N TYR A 471 5.61 25.12 -1.22
CA TYR A 471 4.71 25.30 -2.37
C TYR A 471 3.34 25.87 -1.98
N GLY A 472 3.06 26.01 -0.68
CA GLY A 472 1.84 26.59 -0.14
C GLY A 472 0.83 25.54 0.29
N ARG A 473 0.31 25.70 1.51
CA ARG A 473 -0.60 24.73 2.15
C ARG A 473 -1.89 24.45 1.39
N ARG A 474 -2.35 25.40 0.58
CA ARG A 474 -3.56 25.27 -0.26
C ARG A 474 -3.26 24.74 -1.67
N ASN A 475 -2.01 24.82 -2.11
CA ASN A 475 -1.54 24.41 -3.44
C ASN A 475 -0.97 22.99 -3.47
N ALA A 476 -0.99 22.32 -2.33
CA ALA A 476 -0.52 20.96 -2.17
C ALA A 476 -1.50 20.15 -1.32
N ALA A 477 -1.65 18.86 -1.64
CA ALA A 477 -2.47 17.93 -0.86
C ALA A 477 -2.08 16.48 -1.15
N GLN A 478 -2.32 15.58 -0.19
CA GLN A 478 -2.14 14.14 -0.39
C GLN A 478 -3.27 13.58 -1.28
N VAL A 479 -2.96 12.55 -2.06
CA VAL A 479 -3.92 11.78 -2.86
C VAL A 479 -4.70 10.85 -1.93
N ALA A 480 -5.99 10.61 -2.20
CA ALA A 480 -6.77 9.63 -1.45
C ALA A 480 -6.56 8.21 -1.98
N ASN A 481 -7.04 7.23 -1.21
CA ASN A 481 -7.30 5.88 -1.67
C ASN A 481 -8.80 5.60 -1.51
N VAL A 482 -9.49 5.16 -2.56
CA VAL A 482 -10.87 4.68 -2.42
C VAL A 482 -10.84 3.26 -1.84
N ILE A 483 -11.15 3.12 -0.56
CA ILE A 483 -11.21 1.81 0.09
C ILE A 483 -12.51 1.13 -0.32
N GLN A 484 -12.40 0.00 -1.01
CA GLN A 484 -13.55 -0.75 -1.51
C GLN A 484 -13.94 -1.92 -0.60
N TYR A 485 -15.19 -2.36 -0.70
CA TYR A 485 -15.64 -3.59 -0.07
C TYR A 485 -14.93 -4.83 -0.64
N ARG A 486 -14.34 -5.61 0.28
CA ARG A 486 -13.73 -6.93 0.06
C ARG A 486 -14.61 -8.02 0.70
N PRO A 487 -14.53 -9.29 0.27
CA PRO A 487 -15.44 -10.34 0.73
C PRO A 487 -15.63 -10.43 2.24
N LYS A 488 -14.57 -10.40 3.05
CA LYS A 488 -14.67 -10.44 4.52
C LYS A 488 -15.50 -9.31 5.11
N ASN A 489 -15.23 -8.07 4.68
CA ASN A 489 -15.91 -6.89 5.22
C ASN A 489 -17.33 -6.79 4.67
N ALA A 490 -17.55 -7.18 3.41
CA ALA A 490 -18.90 -7.23 2.82
C ALA A 490 -19.79 -8.22 3.58
N VAL A 491 -19.30 -9.44 3.85
CA VAL A 491 -20.04 -10.44 4.64
C VAL A 491 -20.32 -9.93 6.07
N ARG A 492 -19.32 -9.33 6.72
CA ARG A 492 -19.48 -8.76 8.08
C ARG A 492 -20.55 -7.67 8.12
N ASP A 493 -20.48 -6.69 7.22
CA ASP A 493 -21.37 -5.53 7.24
C ASP A 493 -22.79 -5.90 6.77
N MET A 494 -22.95 -6.82 5.80
CA MET A 494 -24.27 -7.32 5.40
C MET A 494 -24.90 -8.25 6.44
N ALA A 495 -24.10 -9.05 7.16
CA ALA A 495 -24.60 -9.81 8.31
C ALA A 495 -25.08 -8.88 9.43
N LYS A 496 -24.40 -7.75 9.65
CA LYS A 496 -24.86 -6.72 10.59
C LYS A 496 -26.18 -6.09 10.15
N ALA A 497 -26.31 -5.69 8.87
CA ALA A 497 -27.53 -5.11 8.33
C ALA A 497 -28.74 -6.05 8.49
N LEU A 498 -28.52 -7.36 8.35
CA LEU A 498 -29.54 -8.40 8.52
C LEU A 498 -29.76 -8.82 10.00
N GLY A 499 -29.13 -8.16 10.98
CA GLY A 499 -29.40 -8.36 12.41
C GLY A 499 -28.66 -9.51 13.09
N TYR A 500 -27.63 -10.10 12.48
CA TYR A 500 -26.85 -11.17 13.11
C TYR A 500 -25.89 -10.66 14.20
N SER A 501 -25.59 -11.49 15.21
CA SER A 501 -24.75 -11.08 16.35
C SER A 501 -23.26 -10.87 16.00
N PRO A 502 -22.49 -10.05 16.74
CA PRO A 502 -21.06 -9.83 16.48
C PRO A 502 -20.23 -11.13 16.44
N GLY A 503 -20.56 -12.11 17.29
CA GLY A 503 -19.89 -13.41 17.29
C GLY A 503 -20.10 -14.20 15.99
N GLN A 504 -21.32 -14.17 15.43
CA GLN A 504 -21.62 -14.78 14.13
C GLN A 504 -20.92 -14.05 12.98
N GLN A 505 -20.93 -12.72 13.00
CA GLN A 505 -20.23 -11.88 12.02
C GLN A 505 -18.73 -12.20 11.98
N ASP A 506 -18.08 -12.29 13.15
CA ASP A 506 -16.66 -12.59 13.27
C ASP A 506 -16.36 -14.05 12.88
N ALA A 507 -17.24 -15.00 13.20
CA ALA A 507 -17.09 -16.40 12.80
C ALA A 507 -17.16 -16.56 11.28
N TRP A 508 -18.19 -16.02 10.63
CA TRP A 508 -18.39 -16.13 9.18
C TRP A 508 -17.31 -15.39 8.39
N SER A 509 -16.92 -14.18 8.81
CA SER A 509 -15.85 -13.45 8.14
C SER A 509 -14.48 -14.14 8.22
N LYS A 510 -14.22 -14.99 9.22
CA LYS A 510 -12.99 -15.80 9.32
C LYS A 510 -12.97 -17.00 8.35
N GLN A 511 -14.14 -17.53 8.01
CA GLN A 511 -14.29 -18.64 7.06
C GLN A 511 -13.99 -18.21 5.62
N VAL A 512 -14.35 -16.98 5.27
CA VAL A 512 -14.05 -16.41 3.96
C VAL A 512 -12.54 -16.18 3.83
N ASP A 513 -11.96 -16.59 2.71
CA ASP A 513 -10.56 -16.28 2.42
C ASP A 513 -10.39 -14.75 2.36
N ALA A 514 -9.46 -14.23 3.17
CA ALA A 514 -9.14 -12.80 3.18
C ALA A 514 -8.65 -12.31 1.82
N HIS A 515 -8.21 -13.27 1.00
CA HIS A 515 -7.53 -13.02 -0.25
C HIS A 515 -8.36 -13.31 -1.49
N ALA A 516 -9.58 -13.81 -1.33
CA ALA A 516 -10.52 -13.91 -2.43
C ALA A 516 -11.01 -12.53 -2.86
N TRP A 517 -11.13 -12.31 -4.16
CA TRP A 517 -11.74 -11.11 -4.76
C TRP A 517 -13.21 -11.30 -5.09
N HIS A 518 -13.64 -12.56 -5.13
CA HIS A 518 -14.98 -12.99 -5.42
C HIS A 518 -15.45 -13.94 -4.32
N LEU A 519 -16.75 -13.90 -4.03
CA LEU A 519 -17.40 -14.94 -3.25
C LEU A 519 -17.72 -16.10 -4.21
N GLU A 520 -16.72 -16.96 -4.47
CA GLU A 520 -16.87 -18.13 -5.35
C GLU A 520 -17.98 -19.06 -4.89
N ALA A 521 -18.71 -19.65 -5.84
CA ALA A 521 -19.83 -20.56 -5.55
C ALA A 521 -19.38 -21.81 -4.78
N ASP A 522 -18.19 -22.34 -5.06
CA ASP A 522 -17.66 -23.55 -4.42
C ASP A 522 -17.20 -23.33 -2.97
N ALA A 523 -16.75 -22.11 -2.63
CA ALA A 523 -16.43 -21.73 -1.24
C ALA A 523 -17.69 -21.58 -0.38
N VAL A 524 -18.85 -21.38 -1.01
CA VAL A 524 -20.15 -21.15 -0.37
C VAL A 524 -20.89 -22.46 -0.10
N ALA A 525 -20.69 -23.49 -0.91
CA ALA A 525 -21.41 -24.77 -0.80
C ALA A 525 -21.17 -25.50 0.54
N ASP A 526 -20.00 -25.29 1.16
CA ASP A 526 -19.58 -25.89 2.44
C ASP A 526 -19.58 -24.89 3.62
N SER A 527 -20.12 -23.68 3.41
CA SER A 527 -20.16 -22.61 4.42
C SER A 527 -21.52 -22.55 5.12
N ASP A 528 -21.53 -22.23 6.42
CA ASP A 528 -22.75 -21.99 7.21
C ASP A 528 -23.26 -20.54 7.10
N ILE A 529 -22.79 -19.77 6.10
CA ILE A 529 -23.16 -18.38 5.89
C ILE A 529 -24.54 -18.30 5.23
N PRO A 530 -25.51 -17.55 5.78
CA PRO A 530 -26.84 -17.43 5.21
C PRO A 530 -26.84 -16.86 3.78
N ARG A 531 -27.64 -17.44 2.88
CA ARG A 531 -27.76 -17.02 1.48
C ARG A 531 -28.05 -15.53 1.28
N PRO A 532 -28.98 -14.88 2.03
CA PRO A 532 -29.24 -13.45 1.89
C PRO A 532 -28.02 -12.56 2.21
N VAL A 533 -27.17 -12.99 3.16
CA VAL A 533 -25.91 -12.27 3.47
C VAL A 533 -24.98 -12.31 2.27
N LEU A 534 -24.86 -13.46 1.62
CA LEU A 534 -23.98 -13.66 0.47
C LEU A 534 -24.47 -12.92 -0.77
N GLU A 535 -25.78 -12.87 -1.02
CA GLU A 535 -26.37 -12.15 -2.15
C GLU A 535 -26.09 -10.64 -2.04
N LEU A 536 -26.42 -10.02 -0.90
CA LEU A 536 -26.09 -8.60 -0.67
C LEU A 536 -24.58 -8.35 -0.66
N ALA A 537 -23.78 -9.24 -0.05
CA ALA A 537 -22.33 -9.08 0.00
C ALA A 537 -21.71 -9.13 -1.40
N ARG A 538 -22.25 -9.94 -2.32
CA ARG A 538 -21.82 -9.99 -3.74
C ARG A 538 -22.12 -8.70 -4.46
N GLU A 539 -23.32 -8.15 -4.28
CA GLU A 539 -23.72 -6.89 -4.88
C GLU A 539 -22.87 -5.70 -4.38
N LEU A 540 -22.46 -5.73 -3.11
CA LEU A 540 -21.65 -4.68 -2.50
C LEU A 540 -20.15 -4.75 -2.86
N LEU A 541 -19.66 -5.85 -3.44
CA LEU A 541 -18.24 -6.00 -3.76
C LEU A 541 -17.76 -4.86 -4.68
N LYS A 542 -16.56 -4.35 -4.41
CA LYS A 542 -15.92 -3.23 -5.14
C LYS A 542 -16.60 -1.86 -4.96
N ALA A 543 -17.78 -1.78 -4.33
CA ALA A 543 -18.38 -0.50 -3.97
C ALA A 543 -17.44 0.27 -3.02
N PRO A 544 -17.37 1.61 -3.14
CA PRO A 544 -16.56 2.45 -2.27
C PRO A 544 -17.14 2.42 -0.84
N ARG A 545 -16.27 2.29 0.17
CA ARG A 545 -16.64 2.23 1.59
C ARG A 545 -16.30 3.51 2.34
N HIS A 546 -15.10 4.04 2.10
CA HIS A 546 -14.62 5.33 2.62
C HIS A 546 -13.33 5.74 1.90
N LEU A 547 -12.97 7.02 1.99
CA LEU A 547 -11.66 7.51 1.55
C LEU A 547 -10.61 7.26 2.64
N GLY A 548 -9.51 6.62 2.24
CA GLY A 548 -8.24 6.56 2.97
C GLY A 548 -7.20 7.51 2.37
N ILE A 549 -5.99 7.53 2.94
CA ILE A 549 -4.88 8.37 2.46
C ILE A 549 -3.94 7.49 1.61
N HIS A 550 -3.51 7.98 0.46
CA HIS A 550 -2.48 7.32 -0.34
C HIS A 550 -1.15 7.28 0.44
N SER A 551 -0.42 6.18 0.35
CA SER A 551 0.75 5.93 1.20
C SER A 551 1.90 6.92 0.97
N GLY A 552 1.96 7.61 -0.17
CA GLY A 552 2.97 8.63 -0.47
C GLY A 552 2.62 9.67 -1.52
N GLY A 553 1.40 9.63 -2.07
CA GLY A 553 1.09 10.40 -3.28
C GLY A 553 0.68 11.81 -2.91
N MET A 554 1.34 12.81 -3.49
CA MET A 554 1.05 14.22 -3.28
C MET A 554 0.86 14.91 -4.62
N VAL A 555 -0.12 15.82 -4.70
CA VAL A 555 -0.34 16.66 -5.89
C VAL A 555 0.06 18.10 -5.58
N LEU A 556 0.62 18.78 -6.58
CA LEU A 556 1.00 20.18 -6.52
C LEU A 556 0.39 20.92 -7.71
N THR A 557 -0.24 22.06 -7.46
CA THR A 557 -0.91 22.87 -8.50
C THR A 557 -0.54 24.35 -8.40
N ASP A 558 -0.58 25.06 -9.53
CA ASP A 558 -0.34 26.50 -9.61
C ASP A 558 -1.37 27.35 -8.85
N ARG A 559 -2.61 26.88 -8.81
CA ARG A 559 -3.72 27.41 -8.02
C ARG A 559 -4.01 26.53 -6.80
N PRO A 560 -4.81 27.01 -5.83
CA PRO A 560 -5.26 26.16 -4.73
C PRO A 560 -5.87 24.84 -5.22
N VAL A 561 -5.37 23.70 -4.72
CA VAL A 561 -5.88 22.35 -5.06
C VAL A 561 -7.36 22.24 -4.72
N GLY A 562 -7.79 22.92 -3.65
CA GLY A 562 -9.20 23.00 -3.24
C GLY A 562 -10.14 23.60 -4.28
N GLU A 563 -9.63 24.31 -5.29
CA GLU A 563 -10.44 24.77 -6.44
C GLU A 563 -10.55 23.69 -7.52
N VAL A 564 -9.64 22.73 -7.58
CA VAL A 564 -9.68 21.60 -8.54
C VAL A 564 -10.50 20.46 -8.00
N VAL A 565 -10.30 20.11 -6.73
CA VAL A 565 -11.00 19.04 -6.02
C VAL A 565 -11.04 19.40 -4.53
N PRO A 566 -12.18 19.22 -3.83
CA PRO A 566 -12.27 19.52 -2.41
C PRO A 566 -11.18 18.80 -1.61
N ILE A 567 -10.61 19.51 -0.63
CA ILE A 567 -9.65 18.94 0.33
C ILE A 567 -10.28 18.83 1.71
N GLU A 568 -9.95 17.74 2.41
CA GLU A 568 -10.37 17.48 3.78
C GLU A 568 -9.16 17.24 4.70
N HIS A 569 -9.35 17.37 6.01
CA HIS A 569 -8.34 16.97 6.99
C HIS A 569 -8.14 15.46 6.94
N ALA A 570 -6.89 15.04 6.83
CA ALA A 570 -6.51 13.66 7.04
C ALA A 570 -6.54 13.31 8.53
N ARG A 571 -6.52 12.01 8.86
CA ARG A 571 -6.42 11.56 10.26
C ARG A 571 -5.10 11.94 10.94
N MET A 572 -4.04 12.12 10.15
CA MET A 572 -2.75 12.58 10.64
C MET A 572 -2.79 14.10 10.79
N GLU A 573 -2.27 14.58 11.92
CA GLU A 573 -2.18 16.00 12.21
C GLU A 573 -1.46 16.74 11.08
N ASN A 574 -1.92 17.95 10.76
CA ASN A 574 -1.33 18.78 9.71
C ASN A 574 -1.22 18.10 8.35
N ARG A 575 -2.10 17.15 8.01
CA ARG A 575 -2.24 16.62 6.64
C ARG A 575 -3.60 16.95 6.03
N THR A 576 -3.58 17.30 4.74
CA THR A 576 -4.78 17.47 3.91
C THR A 576 -4.79 16.44 2.79
N VAL A 577 -5.97 15.95 2.42
CA VAL A 577 -6.14 14.93 1.37
C VAL A 577 -7.21 15.38 0.38
N ILE A 578 -6.98 15.16 -0.91
CA ILE A 578 -7.98 15.36 -1.97
C ILE A 578 -8.95 14.17 -1.99
N GLN A 579 -10.13 14.36 -2.56
CA GLN A 579 -11.16 13.30 -2.60
C GLN A 579 -10.97 12.27 -3.74
N TRP A 580 -9.93 12.40 -4.55
CA TRP A 580 -9.63 11.53 -5.69
C TRP A 580 -8.50 10.53 -5.41
N ASP A 581 -8.62 9.33 -5.97
CA ASP A 581 -7.54 8.36 -5.96
C ASP A 581 -6.47 8.63 -7.03
N LYS A 582 -5.44 7.78 -7.06
CA LYS A 582 -4.33 7.88 -8.02
C LYS A 582 -4.82 7.92 -9.48
N ASP A 583 -5.79 7.07 -9.82
CA ASP A 583 -6.25 6.95 -11.21
C ASP A 583 -7.14 8.13 -11.59
N ASP A 584 -8.00 8.57 -10.67
CA ASP A 584 -8.85 9.75 -10.84
C ASP A 584 -8.01 11.04 -10.99
N ALA A 585 -6.98 11.21 -10.15
CA ALA A 585 -6.06 12.34 -10.25
C ALA A 585 -5.28 12.34 -11.59
N ALA A 586 -4.79 11.17 -12.02
CA ALA A 586 -4.07 11.02 -13.28
C ALA A 586 -4.98 11.31 -14.49
N TRP A 587 -6.25 10.87 -14.47
CA TRP A 587 -7.20 11.17 -15.55
C TRP A 587 -7.45 12.68 -15.69
N MET A 588 -7.50 13.40 -14.56
CA MET A 588 -7.60 14.87 -14.51
C MET A 588 -6.30 15.60 -14.88
N GLY A 589 -5.20 14.88 -15.10
CA GLY A 589 -3.90 15.44 -15.45
C GLY A 589 -3.20 16.14 -14.29
N LEU A 590 -3.51 15.75 -13.05
CA LEU A 590 -2.75 16.16 -11.88
C LEU A 590 -1.43 15.39 -11.84
N VAL A 591 -0.33 16.12 -11.76
CA VAL A 591 0.99 15.53 -11.59
C VAL A 591 1.16 15.10 -10.14
N LYS A 592 1.48 13.82 -9.98
CA LYS A 592 1.69 13.20 -8.68
C LYS A 592 3.18 13.11 -8.38
N PHE A 593 3.53 13.41 -7.14
CA PHE A 593 4.86 13.20 -6.56
C PHE A 593 4.72 12.12 -5.48
N ASP A 594 5.45 11.01 -5.65
CA ASP A 594 5.42 9.90 -4.69
C ASP A 594 6.53 10.06 -3.64
N LEU A 595 6.15 10.57 -2.48
CA LEU A 595 6.95 10.68 -1.27
C LEU A 595 6.72 9.43 -0.40
N LEU A 596 7.48 8.38 -0.69
CA LEU A 596 7.27 7.06 -0.11
C LEU A 596 8.08 6.90 1.18
N GLY A 597 7.54 6.16 2.15
CA GLY A 597 8.28 5.79 3.35
C GLY A 597 8.76 4.35 3.22
N LEU A 598 10.07 4.14 3.32
CA LEU A 598 10.68 2.81 3.24
C LEU A 598 11.30 2.45 4.59
N GLY A 599 10.71 1.46 5.27
CA GLY A 599 11.15 1.03 6.61
C GLY A 599 12.62 0.59 6.66
N MET A 600 13.16 0.04 5.55
CA MET A 600 14.58 -0.30 5.50
C MET A 600 15.49 0.94 5.56
N LEU A 601 15.08 2.08 4.99
CA LEU A 601 15.86 3.31 5.12
C LEU A 601 15.86 3.81 6.58
N ALA A 602 14.73 3.71 7.27
CA ALA A 602 14.66 4.00 8.71
C ALA A 602 15.57 3.05 9.51
N ALA A 603 15.47 1.74 9.28
CA ALA A 603 16.31 0.76 9.95
C ALA A 603 17.81 1.01 9.69
N LEU A 604 18.20 1.34 8.45
CA LEU A 604 19.58 1.71 8.12
C LEU A 604 20.00 3.00 8.83
N GLN A 605 19.16 4.05 8.85
CA GLN A 605 19.45 5.28 9.58
C GLN A 605 19.69 5.00 11.07
N HIS A 606 18.80 4.23 11.71
CA HIS A 606 18.96 3.77 13.10
C HIS A 606 20.27 3.00 13.30
N CYS A 607 20.65 2.13 12.37
CA CYS A 607 21.93 1.41 12.44
C CYS A 607 23.12 2.37 12.37
N LEU A 608 23.12 3.31 11.42
CA LEU A 608 24.22 4.27 11.25
C LEU A 608 24.39 5.15 12.49
N ASP A 609 23.28 5.62 13.08
CA ASP A 609 23.30 6.39 14.32
C ASP A 609 23.81 5.57 15.51
N LEU A 610 23.32 4.33 15.68
CA LEU A 610 23.77 3.42 16.73
C LEU A 610 25.25 3.02 16.61
N ILE A 611 25.74 2.80 15.37
CA ILE A 611 27.15 2.51 15.11
C ILE A 611 27.99 3.71 15.53
N ARG A 612 27.62 4.91 15.09
CA ARG A 612 28.32 6.15 15.48
C ARG A 612 28.39 6.31 16.99
N GLU A 613 27.26 6.11 17.68
CA GLU A 613 27.17 6.25 19.13
C GLU A 613 28.01 5.20 19.88
N ALA A 614 27.99 3.95 19.43
CA ALA A 614 28.64 2.85 20.15
C ALA A 614 30.13 2.70 19.82
N THR A 615 30.56 2.97 18.59
CA THR A 615 31.93 2.68 18.12
C THR A 615 32.70 3.93 17.68
N GLY A 616 32.02 5.07 17.51
CA GLY A 616 32.60 6.28 16.95
C GLY A 616 32.83 6.23 15.42
N GLU A 617 32.44 5.14 14.75
CA GLU A 617 32.59 5.02 13.30
C GLU A 617 31.43 5.72 12.56
N HIS A 618 31.78 6.52 11.56
CA HIS A 618 30.82 7.28 10.76
C HIS A 618 30.69 6.65 9.38
N TRP A 619 29.46 6.29 9.02
CA TRP A 619 29.15 5.67 7.74
C TRP A 619 27.97 6.38 7.08
N GLU A 620 28.07 6.55 5.77
CA GLU A 620 27.00 6.91 4.86
C GLU A 620 26.87 5.82 3.79
N LEU A 621 25.70 5.67 3.16
CA LEU A 621 25.48 4.69 2.08
C LEU A 621 26.53 4.79 0.96
N ALA A 622 27.03 6.00 0.67
CA ALA A 622 28.05 6.23 -0.35
C ALA A 622 29.47 5.82 0.08
N THR A 623 29.72 5.75 1.39
CA THR A 623 31.05 5.46 1.98
C THR A 623 31.25 4.00 2.39
N ILE A 624 30.17 3.21 2.45
CA ILE A 624 30.24 1.77 2.72
C ILE A 624 31.19 1.11 1.69
N PRO A 625 32.19 0.31 2.13
CA PRO A 625 33.08 -0.43 1.25
C PRO A 625 32.32 -1.29 0.25
N LYS A 626 32.68 -1.21 -1.03
CA LYS A 626 32.00 -1.93 -2.11
C LYS A 626 32.72 -3.23 -2.43
N GLU A 627 31.96 -4.23 -2.87
CA GLU A 627 32.46 -5.51 -3.35
C GLU A 627 33.25 -6.34 -2.31
N GLU A 628 32.92 -6.25 -1.02
CA GLU A 628 33.60 -7.04 0.02
C GLU A 628 33.30 -8.56 -0.12
N PRO A 629 34.31 -9.44 -0.21
CA PRO A 629 34.09 -10.88 -0.40
C PRO A 629 33.27 -11.54 0.72
N ALA A 630 33.48 -11.15 1.97
CA ALA A 630 32.81 -11.75 3.12
C ALA A 630 31.29 -11.48 3.14
N VAL A 631 30.84 -10.33 2.61
CA VAL A 631 29.41 -10.04 2.43
C VAL A 631 28.78 -11.04 1.47
N TYR A 632 29.48 -11.34 0.38
CA TYR A 632 29.02 -12.33 -0.59
C TYR A 632 29.07 -13.75 -0.03
N ASP A 633 30.09 -14.10 0.76
CA ASP A 633 30.18 -15.41 1.42
C ASP A 633 29.04 -15.66 2.41
N MET A 634 28.63 -14.64 3.16
CA MET A 634 27.46 -14.66 4.04
C MET A 634 26.18 -14.89 3.22
N LEU A 635 26.00 -14.14 2.13
CA LEU A 635 24.85 -14.28 1.24
C LEU A 635 24.81 -15.66 0.55
N CYS A 636 25.95 -16.18 0.08
CA CYS A 636 26.06 -17.53 -0.50
C CYS A 636 25.63 -18.63 0.46
N ARG A 637 25.77 -18.42 1.78
CA ARG A 637 25.26 -19.33 2.84
C ARG A 637 23.77 -19.17 3.12
N ALA A 638 23.07 -18.34 2.35
CA ALA A 638 21.69 -17.93 2.56
C ALA A 638 21.45 -17.23 3.91
N ASP A 639 22.48 -16.59 4.48
CA ASP A 639 22.35 -15.84 5.72
C ASP A 639 21.85 -14.40 5.45
N SER A 640 20.54 -14.31 5.18
CA SER A 640 19.91 -13.06 4.76
C SER A 640 18.64 -12.69 5.55
N ILE A 641 18.43 -13.29 6.73
CA ILE A 641 17.33 -12.88 7.64
C ILE A 641 17.49 -11.39 7.99
N GLY A 642 16.43 -10.60 7.79
CA GLY A 642 16.42 -9.15 8.01
C GLY A 642 17.01 -8.31 6.88
N VAL A 643 17.68 -8.93 5.89
CA VAL A 643 18.29 -8.23 4.75
C VAL A 643 17.21 -7.84 3.75
N PHE A 644 17.29 -6.61 3.25
CA PHE A 644 16.29 -6.07 2.32
C PHE A 644 16.13 -6.94 1.07
N GLN A 645 14.88 -7.21 0.63
CA GLN A 645 14.49 -7.93 -0.61
C GLN A 645 14.96 -9.39 -0.78
N VAL A 646 16.08 -9.82 -0.20
CA VAL A 646 16.67 -11.16 -0.37
C VAL A 646 16.43 -12.09 0.82
N GLU A 647 15.46 -11.76 1.67
CA GLU A 647 15.13 -12.51 2.89
C GLU A 647 13.96 -13.51 2.75
N SER A 648 13.22 -13.45 1.64
CA SER A 648 12.12 -14.40 1.40
C SER A 648 12.66 -15.81 1.15
N ARG A 649 11.89 -16.85 1.47
CA ARG A 649 12.27 -18.25 1.27
C ARG A 649 12.80 -18.55 -0.14
N ALA A 650 12.12 -18.06 -1.17
CA ALA A 650 12.52 -18.33 -2.55
C ALA A 650 13.81 -17.59 -2.93
N GLN A 651 14.06 -16.42 -2.34
CA GLN A 651 15.31 -15.68 -2.46
C GLN A 651 16.45 -16.39 -1.73
N MET A 652 16.25 -16.74 -0.45
CA MET A 652 17.20 -17.52 0.35
C MET A 652 17.56 -18.85 -0.30
N GLY A 653 16.59 -19.56 -0.90
CA GLY A 653 16.86 -20.80 -1.62
C GLY A 653 17.62 -20.62 -2.94
N LEU A 654 17.57 -19.44 -3.55
CA LEU A 654 18.33 -19.13 -4.77
C LEU A 654 19.77 -18.72 -4.45
N LEU A 655 20.03 -18.04 -3.33
CA LEU A 655 21.37 -17.51 -3.01
C LEU A 655 22.50 -18.57 -3.05
N PRO A 656 22.39 -19.77 -2.44
CA PRO A 656 23.45 -20.79 -2.51
C PRO A 656 23.65 -21.37 -3.91
N ARG A 657 22.64 -21.25 -4.77
CA ARG A 657 22.69 -21.71 -6.17
C ARG A 657 23.29 -20.64 -7.08
N LEU A 658 22.93 -19.38 -6.84
CA LEU A 658 23.42 -18.24 -7.62
C LEU A 658 24.88 -17.92 -7.28
N GLN A 659 25.26 -18.07 -6.01
CA GLN A 659 26.58 -17.71 -5.48
C GLN A 659 26.99 -16.30 -5.93
N PRO A 660 26.33 -15.23 -5.45
CA PRO A 660 26.67 -13.86 -5.84
C PRO A 660 28.15 -13.54 -5.53
N ARG A 661 28.86 -12.92 -6.48
CA ARG A 661 30.27 -12.53 -6.40
C ARG A 661 30.56 -11.12 -6.92
N ALA A 662 29.54 -10.41 -7.36
CA ALA A 662 29.61 -9.01 -7.75
C ALA A 662 28.28 -8.32 -7.43
N PHE A 663 28.28 -6.99 -7.33
CA PHE A 663 27.07 -6.22 -7.05
C PHE A 663 25.96 -6.51 -8.06
N TYR A 664 26.31 -6.68 -9.33
CA TYR A 664 25.35 -6.95 -10.39
C TYR A 664 24.66 -8.32 -10.23
N ASP A 665 25.25 -9.28 -9.52
CA ASP A 665 24.56 -10.53 -9.20
C ASP A 665 23.38 -10.30 -8.25
N LEU A 666 23.48 -9.34 -7.34
CA LEU A 666 22.38 -8.95 -6.46
C LEU A 666 21.25 -8.30 -7.25
N VAL A 667 21.59 -7.51 -8.27
CA VAL A 667 20.64 -6.92 -9.23
C VAL A 667 19.86 -8.02 -9.95
N VAL A 668 20.53 -9.08 -10.38
CA VAL A 668 19.91 -10.24 -11.02
C VAL A 668 19.08 -11.06 -10.01
N GLN A 669 19.59 -11.28 -8.80
CA GLN A 669 18.91 -12.01 -7.71
C GLN A 669 17.52 -11.43 -7.40
N ILE A 670 17.41 -10.10 -7.31
CA ILE A 670 16.13 -9.40 -7.07
C ILE A 670 15.13 -9.62 -8.21
N ALA A 671 15.63 -9.77 -9.44
CA ALA A 671 14.80 -9.94 -10.63
C ALA A 671 14.34 -11.39 -10.84
N LEU A 672 15.20 -12.38 -10.58
CA LEU A 672 14.96 -13.79 -10.95
C LEU A 672 13.82 -14.46 -10.18
N VAL A 673 13.61 -14.14 -8.90
CA VAL A 673 12.56 -14.78 -8.08
C VAL A 673 11.22 -14.09 -8.27
N ARG A 674 10.72 -14.11 -9.52
CA ARG A 674 9.47 -13.49 -9.94
C ARG A 674 8.74 -14.36 -10.98
N PRO A 675 7.41 -14.24 -11.12
CA PRO A 675 6.63 -15.05 -12.07
C PRO A 675 7.21 -15.10 -13.49
N GLY A 676 7.71 -13.96 -13.99
CA GLY A 676 8.22 -13.83 -15.36
C GLY A 676 9.46 -14.63 -15.66
N PRO A 677 10.60 -14.31 -15.03
CA PRO A 677 11.82 -15.08 -15.24
C PRO A 677 11.67 -16.57 -14.93
N ILE A 678 10.76 -16.95 -14.01
CA ILE A 678 10.43 -18.35 -13.73
C ILE A 678 9.68 -18.98 -14.92
N GLN A 679 8.59 -18.36 -15.39
CA GLN A 679 7.80 -18.87 -16.51
C GLN A 679 8.54 -18.82 -17.86
N GLY A 680 9.37 -17.80 -18.06
CA GLY A 680 10.26 -17.65 -19.21
C GLY A 680 11.50 -18.55 -19.16
N GLY A 681 11.66 -19.36 -18.10
CA GLY A 681 12.72 -20.34 -17.96
C GLY A 681 14.13 -19.76 -17.84
N ALA A 682 14.30 -18.49 -17.46
CA ALA A 682 15.60 -17.80 -17.42
C ALA A 682 16.44 -18.12 -16.18
N VAL A 683 15.82 -18.53 -15.07
CA VAL A 683 16.51 -18.75 -13.79
C VAL A 683 17.60 -19.82 -13.92
N HIS A 684 17.27 -20.99 -14.47
CA HIS A 684 18.22 -22.11 -14.54
C HIS A 684 19.35 -21.91 -15.55
N PRO A 685 19.10 -21.45 -16.79
CA PRO A 685 20.17 -21.12 -17.74
C PRO A 685 21.15 -20.10 -17.17
N PHE A 686 20.65 -19.03 -16.52
CA PHE A 686 21.53 -18.04 -15.91
C PHE A 686 22.43 -18.66 -14.84
N VAL A 687 21.84 -19.40 -13.89
CA VAL A 687 22.60 -20.07 -12.81
C VAL A 687 23.63 -21.06 -13.38
N ARG A 688 23.27 -21.90 -14.36
CA ARG A 688 24.20 -22.87 -14.95
C ARG A 688 25.37 -22.20 -15.66
N ARG A 689 25.11 -21.14 -16.43
CA ARG A 689 26.15 -20.38 -17.14
C ARG A 689 27.09 -19.68 -16.18
N LYS A 690 26.53 -19.09 -15.13
CA LYS A 690 27.30 -18.43 -14.08
C LYS A 690 28.24 -19.40 -13.35
N LEU A 691 27.76 -20.62 -13.08
CA LEU A 691 28.57 -21.69 -12.47
C LEU A 691 29.47 -22.43 -13.47
N GLY A 692 29.58 -21.98 -14.72
CA GLY A 692 30.40 -22.63 -15.75
C GLY A 692 29.91 -24.03 -16.18
N LYS A 693 28.68 -24.42 -15.82
CA LYS A 693 28.07 -25.71 -16.18
C LYS A 693 27.49 -25.72 -17.60
N GLU A 694 27.35 -24.55 -18.22
CA GLU A 694 26.84 -24.33 -19.58
C GLU A 694 27.64 -23.19 -20.21
N PRO A 695 28.13 -23.30 -21.46
CA PRO A 695 28.81 -22.20 -22.13
C PRO A 695 27.85 -21.03 -22.41
N VAL A 696 28.38 -19.81 -22.38
CA VAL A 696 27.59 -18.62 -22.73
C VAL A 696 27.49 -18.51 -24.26
N GLU A 697 26.27 -18.61 -24.77
CA GLU A 697 25.97 -18.46 -26.19
C GLU A 697 25.07 -17.25 -26.43
N TYR A 698 25.34 -16.54 -27.53
CA TYR A 698 24.56 -15.40 -28.00
C TYR A 698 23.98 -15.71 -29.37
N ALA A 699 22.70 -15.42 -29.57
CA ALA A 699 22.05 -15.66 -30.87
C ALA A 699 22.63 -14.79 -32.00
N HIS A 700 23.26 -13.66 -31.67
CA HIS A 700 23.88 -12.77 -32.64
C HIS A 700 24.97 -11.89 -31.97
N PRO A 701 26.05 -11.51 -32.67
CA PRO A 701 27.10 -10.63 -32.12
C PRO A 701 26.59 -9.29 -31.58
N LYS A 702 25.56 -8.70 -32.23
CA LYS A 702 24.93 -7.45 -31.75
C LYS A 702 24.21 -7.59 -30.40
N LEU A 703 23.96 -8.81 -29.92
CA LEU A 703 23.34 -9.05 -28.61
C LEU A 703 24.35 -9.15 -27.47
N VAL A 704 25.66 -9.27 -27.78
CA VAL A 704 26.71 -9.34 -26.74
C VAL A 704 26.68 -8.10 -25.84
N PRO A 705 26.69 -6.86 -26.35
CA PRO A 705 26.72 -5.66 -25.48
C PRO A 705 25.46 -5.48 -24.61
N VAL A 706 24.37 -6.19 -24.93
CA VAL A 706 23.08 -6.12 -24.24
C VAL A 706 22.97 -7.22 -23.16
N LEU A 707 23.42 -8.42 -23.48
CA LEU A 707 23.21 -9.62 -22.65
C LEU A 707 24.48 -10.12 -21.95
N GLU A 708 25.65 -9.51 -22.17
CA GLU A 708 26.91 -9.94 -21.55
C GLU A 708 26.81 -9.98 -20.02
N ARG A 709 26.20 -8.96 -19.42
CA ARG A 709 26.02 -8.86 -17.96
C ARG A 709 25.05 -9.90 -17.40
N THR A 710 24.18 -10.44 -18.25
CA THR A 710 23.23 -11.50 -17.90
C THR A 710 23.57 -12.82 -18.59
N LEU A 711 24.83 -12.99 -19.00
CA LEU A 711 25.37 -14.24 -19.56
C LEU A 711 24.52 -14.81 -20.71
N GLY A 712 24.08 -13.93 -21.63
CA GLY A 712 23.28 -14.32 -22.79
C GLY A 712 21.81 -14.65 -22.49
N VAL A 713 21.33 -14.41 -21.26
CA VAL A 713 19.95 -14.67 -20.84
C VAL A 713 19.21 -13.35 -20.65
N PRO A 714 18.10 -13.08 -21.35
CA PRO A 714 17.31 -11.86 -21.11
C PRO A 714 16.59 -11.96 -19.75
N VAL A 715 16.78 -10.96 -18.90
CA VAL A 715 16.18 -10.90 -17.55
C VAL A 715 15.32 -9.64 -17.37
N PHE A 716 15.75 -8.51 -17.94
CA PHE A 716 15.14 -7.20 -17.70
C PHE A 716 14.36 -6.65 -18.90
N GLN A 717 13.41 -5.75 -18.62
CA GLN A 717 12.63 -5.06 -19.66
C GLN A 717 13.53 -4.20 -20.57
N GLU A 718 14.52 -3.52 -20.00
CA GLU A 718 15.50 -2.67 -20.69
C GLU A 718 16.31 -3.48 -21.70
N GLN A 719 16.70 -4.71 -21.35
CA GLN A 719 17.41 -5.60 -22.26
C GLN A 719 16.55 -5.98 -23.46
N LEU A 720 15.24 -6.21 -23.28
CA LEU A 720 14.35 -6.51 -24.40
C LEU A 720 14.20 -5.32 -25.35
N MET A 721 14.13 -4.11 -24.79
CA MET A 721 14.13 -2.89 -25.59
C MET A 721 15.41 -2.78 -26.41
N GLN A 722 16.56 -2.99 -25.75
CA GLN A 722 17.87 -2.97 -26.40
C GLN A 722 18.04 -4.09 -27.43
N MET A 723 17.47 -5.28 -27.21
CA MET A 723 17.43 -6.36 -28.21
C MET A 723 16.65 -5.92 -29.45
N ALA A 724 15.45 -5.36 -29.27
CA ALA A 724 14.64 -4.86 -30.39
C ALA A 724 15.36 -3.75 -31.17
N MET A 725 16.11 -2.88 -30.49
CA MET A 725 16.94 -1.86 -31.14
C MET A 725 18.14 -2.46 -31.88
N ALA A 726 18.86 -3.39 -31.24
CA ALA A 726 20.12 -3.93 -31.75
C ALA A 726 19.94 -4.88 -32.93
N VAL A 727 18.96 -5.80 -32.88
CA VAL A 727 18.73 -6.78 -33.95
C VAL A 727 17.47 -6.49 -34.77
N GLY A 728 16.53 -5.72 -34.25
CA GLY A 728 15.30 -5.35 -34.96
C GLY A 728 15.33 -3.99 -35.64
N GLU A 729 16.42 -3.22 -35.47
CA GLU A 729 16.56 -1.85 -35.98
C GLU A 729 15.38 -0.93 -35.57
N CYS A 730 14.75 -1.24 -34.44
CA CYS A 730 13.72 -0.41 -33.83
C CYS A 730 14.35 0.85 -33.22
N SER A 731 13.62 1.97 -33.25
CA SER A 731 14.00 3.13 -32.42
C SER A 731 13.78 2.82 -30.93
N GLY A 732 14.39 3.59 -30.03
CA GLY A 732 14.11 3.46 -28.58
C GLY A 732 12.63 3.66 -28.24
N GLU A 733 11.93 4.47 -29.03
CA GLU A 733 10.50 4.73 -28.86
C GLU A 733 9.63 3.57 -29.34
N ASP A 734 9.97 2.96 -30.48
CA ASP A 734 9.35 1.70 -30.93
C ASP A 734 9.53 0.60 -29.88
N ALA A 735 10.68 0.56 -29.23
CA ALA A 735 11.03 -0.44 -28.24
C ALA A 735 10.22 -0.28 -26.92
N ASP A 736 10.01 0.94 -26.40
CA ASP A 736 9.09 1.15 -25.26
C ASP A 736 7.65 0.83 -25.65
N LEU A 737 7.24 1.19 -26.88
CA LEU A 737 5.91 0.86 -27.38
C LEU A 737 5.68 -0.65 -27.44
N LEU A 738 6.65 -1.42 -27.93
CA LEU A 738 6.62 -2.89 -27.98
C LEU A 738 6.45 -3.47 -26.57
N ARG A 739 7.24 -2.99 -25.61
CA ARG A 739 7.16 -3.39 -24.20
C ARG A 739 5.76 -3.15 -23.61
N ARG A 740 5.14 -2.00 -23.88
CA ARG A 740 3.79 -1.67 -23.38
C ARG A 740 2.70 -2.49 -24.07
N ALA A 741 2.77 -2.60 -25.39
CA ALA A 741 1.73 -3.22 -26.20
C ALA A 741 1.51 -4.69 -25.81
N MET A 742 2.60 -5.40 -25.55
CA MET A 742 2.58 -6.82 -25.18
C MET A 742 2.03 -7.10 -23.75
N GLY A 743 1.93 -6.09 -22.88
CA GLY A 743 1.29 -6.18 -21.56
C GLY A 743 -0.21 -5.84 -21.54
N SER A 744 -0.79 -5.46 -22.69
CA SER A 744 -2.19 -4.99 -22.78
C SER A 744 -3.04 -5.90 -23.67
N LYS A 745 -4.24 -6.29 -23.20
CA LYS A 745 -5.16 -7.20 -23.93
C LYS A 745 -5.60 -6.69 -25.33
N ARG A 746 -5.35 -5.42 -25.68
CA ARG A 746 -5.83 -4.76 -26.90
C ARG A 746 -4.75 -4.48 -27.96
N GLY A 747 -3.55 -5.04 -27.81
CA GLY A 747 -2.43 -4.72 -28.70
C GLY A 747 -2.40 -5.39 -30.07
N HIS A 748 -3.29 -6.34 -30.41
CA HIS A 748 -3.07 -7.26 -31.55
C HIS A 748 -2.68 -6.57 -32.88
N GLU A 749 -3.43 -5.58 -33.36
CA GLU A 749 -3.09 -4.89 -34.63
C GLU A 749 -1.81 -4.02 -34.57
N ARG A 750 -1.48 -3.43 -33.42
CA ARG A 750 -0.26 -2.62 -33.23
C ARG A 750 0.97 -3.50 -33.00
N ILE A 751 0.78 -4.63 -32.32
CA ILE A 751 1.77 -5.70 -32.13
C ILE A 751 2.13 -6.29 -33.49
N ASP A 752 1.16 -6.51 -34.38
CA ASP A 752 1.43 -7.04 -35.73
C ASP A 752 2.33 -6.11 -36.56
N ARG A 753 2.08 -4.78 -36.55
CA ARG A 753 2.96 -3.81 -37.24
C ARG A 753 4.38 -3.77 -36.67
N LEU A 754 4.51 -3.81 -35.35
CA LEU A 754 5.82 -3.82 -34.69
C LEU A 754 6.55 -5.16 -34.88
N ARG A 755 5.80 -6.28 -34.93
CA ARG A 755 6.33 -7.60 -35.27
C ARG A 755 6.95 -7.56 -36.66
N ASP A 756 6.23 -7.07 -37.66
CA ASP A 756 6.73 -7.06 -39.03
C ASP A 756 8.01 -6.23 -39.16
N LYS A 757 8.08 -5.07 -38.48
CA LYS A 757 9.30 -4.24 -38.40
C LYS A 757 10.47 -4.99 -37.72
N LEU A 758 10.21 -5.63 -36.58
CA LEU A 758 11.21 -6.40 -35.84
C LEU A 758 11.75 -7.57 -36.67
N TYR A 759 10.89 -8.31 -37.37
CA TYR A 759 11.29 -9.40 -38.26
C TYR A 759 12.07 -8.90 -39.48
N ALA A 760 11.70 -7.75 -40.05
CA ALA A 760 12.45 -7.13 -41.15
C ALA A 760 13.87 -6.72 -40.72
N GLY A 761 14.02 -6.11 -39.54
CA GLY A 761 15.32 -5.77 -38.97
C GLY A 761 16.15 -7.02 -38.59
N MET A 762 15.51 -8.06 -38.06
CA MET A 762 16.21 -9.34 -37.80
C MET A 762 16.72 -9.94 -39.12
N ALA A 763 15.91 -9.90 -40.18
CA ALA A 763 16.30 -10.39 -41.49
C ALA A 763 17.47 -9.58 -42.10
N SER A 764 17.50 -8.25 -41.93
CA SER A 764 18.63 -7.41 -42.37
C SER A 764 19.93 -7.74 -41.63
N ASN A 765 19.82 -8.28 -40.40
CA ASN A 765 20.92 -8.78 -39.58
C ASN A 765 21.22 -10.28 -39.76
N GLY A 766 20.63 -10.94 -40.76
CA GLY A 766 20.87 -12.37 -41.02
C GLY A 766 20.18 -13.34 -40.05
N LEU A 767 19.28 -12.85 -39.20
CA LEU A 767 18.46 -13.66 -38.29
C LEU A 767 17.12 -13.96 -38.98
N THR A 768 16.95 -15.20 -39.46
CA THR A 768 15.72 -15.66 -40.14
C THR A 768 15.29 -17.03 -39.64
N GLY A 769 14.02 -17.39 -39.88
CA GLY A 769 13.46 -18.68 -39.47
C GLY A 769 13.45 -18.87 -37.94
N ALA A 770 13.81 -20.06 -37.48
CA ALA A 770 13.69 -20.45 -36.07
C ALA A 770 14.45 -19.54 -35.08
N ALA A 771 15.56 -18.93 -35.49
CA ALA A 771 16.33 -18.01 -34.64
C ALA A 771 15.58 -16.67 -34.40
N ALA A 772 14.90 -16.16 -35.43
CA ALA A 772 14.07 -14.96 -35.31
C ALA A 772 12.82 -15.24 -34.46
N ASP A 773 12.19 -16.41 -34.65
CA ASP A 773 11.02 -16.84 -33.88
C ASP A 773 11.33 -17.02 -32.39
N ASP A 774 12.49 -17.60 -32.07
CA ASP A 774 12.94 -17.76 -30.67
C ASP A 774 13.19 -16.40 -29.98
N ILE A 775 13.83 -15.45 -30.68
CA ILE A 775 14.04 -14.09 -30.15
C ILE A 775 12.70 -13.38 -29.93
N TYR A 776 11.78 -13.46 -30.89
CA TYR A 776 10.44 -12.86 -30.76
C TYR A 776 9.65 -13.49 -29.60
N ALA A 777 9.66 -14.83 -29.50
CA ALA A 777 8.99 -15.55 -28.41
C ALA A 777 9.56 -15.16 -27.03
N LYS A 778 10.88 -14.99 -26.90
CA LYS A 778 11.51 -14.49 -25.67
C LYS A 778 11.07 -13.07 -25.33
N ILE A 779 11.02 -12.17 -26.31
CA ILE A 779 10.50 -10.80 -26.10
C ILE A 779 9.03 -10.83 -25.65
N GLN A 780 8.20 -11.65 -26.30
CA GLN A 780 6.78 -11.77 -25.99
C GLN A 780 6.51 -12.39 -24.60
N ALA A 781 7.21 -13.48 -24.26
CA ALA A 781 7.03 -14.17 -22.98
C ALA A 781 7.40 -13.27 -21.79
N PHE A 782 8.44 -12.44 -21.94
CA PHE A 782 8.88 -11.53 -20.89
C PHE A 782 8.07 -10.24 -20.80
N ALA A 783 7.40 -9.78 -21.86
CA ALA A 783 6.71 -8.49 -21.80
C ALA A 783 5.56 -8.44 -20.77
N ASN A 784 4.96 -9.59 -20.43
CA ASN A 784 3.93 -9.68 -19.38
C ASN A 784 4.50 -9.69 -17.95
N PHE A 785 5.80 -9.94 -17.78
CA PHE A 785 6.37 -10.26 -16.46
C PHE A 785 7.82 -9.80 -16.20
N GLY A 786 8.43 -9.11 -17.16
CA GLY A 786 9.81 -8.65 -17.07
C GLY A 786 9.97 -7.61 -15.95
N PHE A 787 11.12 -7.59 -15.30
CA PHE A 787 11.43 -6.64 -14.24
C PHE A 787 12.26 -5.48 -14.77
N ALA A 788 12.18 -4.31 -14.13
CA ALA A 788 12.95 -3.13 -14.52
C ALA A 788 14.38 -3.24 -13.97
N GLU A 789 15.38 -3.17 -14.86
CA GLU A 789 16.80 -3.17 -14.47
C GLU A 789 17.14 -2.00 -13.56
N SER A 790 16.67 -0.80 -13.90
CA SER A 790 16.92 0.43 -13.15
C SER A 790 16.37 0.40 -11.72
N HIS A 791 15.17 -0.16 -11.55
CA HIS A 791 14.58 -0.39 -10.24
C HIS A 791 15.34 -1.46 -9.45
N SER A 792 15.80 -2.54 -10.11
CA SER A 792 16.60 -3.58 -9.48
C SER A 792 17.96 -3.06 -9.00
N LEU A 793 18.63 -2.22 -9.81
CA LEU A 793 19.88 -1.55 -9.46
C LEU A 793 19.73 -0.68 -8.21
N SER A 794 18.64 0.08 -8.13
CA SER A 794 18.34 0.93 -6.97
C SER A 794 18.19 0.08 -5.71
N PHE A 795 17.39 -0.99 -5.73
CA PHE A 795 17.20 -1.85 -4.57
C PHE A 795 18.43 -2.66 -4.18
N ALA A 796 19.25 -3.09 -5.14
CA ALA A 796 20.48 -3.81 -4.87
C ALA A 796 21.45 -3.02 -3.97
N LEU A 797 21.46 -1.68 -4.05
CA LEU A 797 22.26 -0.84 -3.15
C LEU A 797 21.84 -1.04 -1.67
N LEU A 798 20.55 -1.12 -1.40
CA LEU A 798 20.03 -1.36 -0.04
C LEU A 798 20.23 -2.82 0.40
N VAL A 799 20.14 -3.78 -0.53
CA VAL A 799 20.50 -5.19 -0.26
C VAL A 799 21.95 -5.24 0.23
N TYR A 800 22.87 -4.63 -0.51
CA TYR A 800 24.29 -4.65 -0.18
C TYR A 800 24.55 -3.91 1.15
N ALA A 801 24.01 -2.71 1.34
CA ALA A 801 24.18 -1.95 2.58
C ALA A 801 23.66 -2.69 3.82
N SER A 802 22.46 -3.28 3.73
CA SER A 802 21.89 -4.07 4.84
C SER A 802 22.67 -5.37 5.09
N SER A 803 23.21 -6.01 4.05
CA SER A 803 24.08 -7.18 4.19
C SER A 803 25.41 -6.84 4.86
N TRP A 804 26.03 -5.71 4.46
CA TRP A 804 27.28 -5.24 5.04
C TRP A 804 27.09 -4.89 6.52
N ILE A 805 26.03 -4.15 6.87
CA ILE A 805 25.70 -3.84 8.26
C ILE A 805 25.38 -5.11 9.06
N LYS A 806 24.67 -6.09 8.48
CA LYS A 806 24.43 -7.37 9.15
C LYS A 806 25.73 -8.11 9.49
N LEU A 807 26.70 -8.14 8.57
CA LEU A 807 27.98 -8.81 8.76
C LEU A 807 28.83 -8.12 9.85
N HIS A 808 29.00 -6.80 9.74
CA HIS A 808 29.91 -6.05 10.61
C HIS A 808 29.28 -5.58 11.92
N TYR A 809 27.99 -5.28 11.91
CA TYR A 809 27.29 -4.69 13.05
C TYR A 809 25.96 -5.41 13.36
N PRO A 810 25.96 -6.74 13.60
CA PRO A 810 24.75 -7.51 13.83
C PRO A 810 23.95 -7.06 15.07
N ALA A 811 24.58 -6.48 16.09
CA ALA A 811 23.87 -5.93 17.25
C ALA A 811 23.16 -4.62 16.87
N ALA A 812 23.86 -3.70 16.19
CA ALA A 812 23.23 -2.47 15.69
C ALA A 812 22.12 -2.78 14.68
N PHE A 813 22.32 -3.79 13.83
CA PHE A 813 21.36 -4.26 12.85
C PHE A 813 20.07 -4.76 13.51
N LEU A 814 20.19 -5.63 14.53
CA LEU A 814 19.02 -6.08 15.29
C LEU A 814 18.30 -4.90 15.94
N ALA A 815 19.01 -4.02 16.63
CA ALA A 815 18.40 -2.87 17.30
C ALA A 815 17.68 -1.95 16.30
N GLY A 816 18.29 -1.66 15.14
CA GLY A 816 17.68 -0.89 14.06
C GLY A 816 16.44 -1.55 13.47
N LEU A 817 16.46 -2.87 13.25
CA LEU A 817 15.29 -3.62 12.78
C LEU A 817 14.15 -3.68 13.80
N LEU A 818 14.47 -3.68 15.11
CA LEU A 818 13.48 -3.62 16.18
C LEU A 818 12.83 -2.24 16.28
N ARG A 819 13.62 -1.16 16.16
CA ARG A 819 13.13 0.23 16.10
C ARG A 819 12.17 0.47 14.95
N ALA A 820 12.47 -0.08 13.78
CA ALA A 820 11.68 0.12 12.57
C ALA A 820 10.45 -0.81 12.42
N GLN A 821 10.08 -1.58 13.46
CA GLN A 821 8.88 -2.42 13.41
C GLN A 821 7.59 -1.59 13.43
N PRO A 822 6.52 -2.02 12.71
CA PRO A 822 6.40 -3.27 11.95
C PRO A 822 7.01 -3.19 10.54
N MET A 823 7.99 -4.05 10.23
CA MET A 823 8.57 -4.18 8.89
C MET A 823 9.16 -5.58 8.64
N GLY A 824 9.63 -5.84 7.41
CA GLY A 824 10.32 -7.08 7.03
C GLY A 824 9.45 -8.34 7.03
N PHE A 825 10.05 -9.50 6.71
CA PHE A 825 9.36 -10.79 6.69
C PHE A 825 9.25 -11.47 8.06
N TYR A 826 10.23 -11.25 8.94
CA TYR A 826 10.41 -12.03 10.17
C TYR A 826 9.84 -11.35 11.42
N SER A 827 9.47 -12.16 12.42
CA SER A 827 9.01 -11.63 13.72
C SER A 827 10.20 -11.08 14.53
N PRO A 828 9.97 -10.16 15.48
CA PRO A 828 11.02 -9.72 16.40
C PRO A 828 11.74 -10.88 17.12
N ALA A 829 11.02 -11.94 17.49
CA ALA A 829 11.60 -13.15 18.07
C ALA A 829 12.60 -13.83 17.14
N THR A 830 12.22 -14.03 15.87
CA THR A 830 13.08 -14.67 14.86
C THR A 830 14.31 -13.81 14.55
N LEU A 831 14.17 -12.48 14.52
CA LEU A 831 15.30 -11.56 14.34
C LEU A 831 16.28 -11.64 15.53
N ALA A 832 15.76 -11.68 16.76
CA ALA A 832 16.59 -11.84 17.95
C ALA A 832 17.30 -13.22 17.99
N ALA A 833 16.59 -14.29 17.59
CA ALA A 833 17.18 -15.62 17.46
C ALA A 833 18.29 -15.66 16.41
N ASP A 834 18.15 -14.93 15.31
CA ASP A 834 19.19 -14.80 14.28
C ASP A 834 20.43 -14.07 14.77
N ALA A 835 20.26 -12.91 15.40
CA ALA A 835 21.38 -12.16 15.98
C ALA A 835 22.15 -12.97 17.03
N ARG A 836 21.46 -13.80 17.82
CA ARG A 836 22.11 -14.73 18.78
C ARG A 836 23.00 -15.75 18.10
N ARG A 837 22.62 -16.29 16.94
CA ARG A 837 23.48 -17.20 16.16
C ARG A 837 24.78 -16.49 15.73
N HIS A 838 24.69 -15.19 15.46
CA HIS A 838 25.81 -14.29 15.19
C HIS A 838 26.58 -13.83 16.46
N GLY A 839 26.24 -14.38 17.63
CA GLY A 839 26.90 -14.10 18.90
C GLY A 839 26.45 -12.81 19.58
N VAL A 840 25.35 -12.18 19.16
CA VAL A 840 24.77 -11.01 19.83
C VAL A 840 24.08 -11.45 21.11
N ARG A 841 24.38 -10.77 22.22
CA ARG A 841 23.65 -10.94 23.48
C ARG A 841 22.45 -10.00 23.49
N VAL A 842 21.26 -10.53 23.73
CA VAL A 842 20.03 -9.76 23.89
C VAL A 842 19.67 -9.70 25.37
N LEU A 843 19.27 -8.53 25.86
CA LEU A 843 18.99 -8.28 27.26
C LEU A 843 17.56 -7.76 27.44
N ARG A 844 16.89 -8.19 28.52
CA ARG A 844 15.52 -7.77 28.88
C ARG A 844 15.42 -6.25 29.07
N PRO A 845 14.23 -5.66 28.98
CA PRO A 845 14.04 -4.27 29.39
C PRO A 845 14.49 -4.05 30.83
N ASP A 846 15.00 -2.87 31.14
CA ASP A 846 15.50 -2.48 32.45
C ASP A 846 15.04 -1.04 32.73
N ILE A 847 14.32 -0.80 33.82
CA ILE A 847 13.72 0.51 34.09
C ILE A 847 14.78 1.63 34.29
N LEU A 848 15.98 1.27 34.75
CA LEU A 848 17.06 2.22 35.02
C LEU A 848 18.00 2.40 33.82
N ARG A 849 18.07 1.42 32.90
CA ARG A 849 19.01 1.44 31.77
C ARG A 849 18.36 1.56 30.39
N SER A 850 17.22 0.91 30.15
CA SER A 850 16.60 0.90 28.83
C SER A 850 16.21 2.31 28.38
N GLY A 851 16.40 2.57 27.09
CA GLY A 851 15.74 3.68 26.41
C GLY A 851 14.27 3.37 26.12
N ALA A 852 13.60 4.31 25.45
CA ALA A 852 12.26 4.06 24.95
C ALA A 852 12.31 2.96 23.86
N ASP A 853 13.27 3.09 22.96
CA ASP A 853 13.61 2.13 21.92
C ASP A 853 14.71 1.14 22.33
N ALA A 854 14.83 0.05 21.55
CA ALA A 854 15.96 -0.86 21.68
C ALA A 854 17.28 -0.13 21.38
N GLY A 855 18.35 -0.49 22.07
CA GLY A 855 19.66 0.19 21.92
C GLY A 855 20.83 -0.75 22.18
N LEU A 856 22.03 -0.19 22.06
CA LEU A 856 23.27 -0.90 22.37
C LEU A 856 23.70 -0.59 23.80
N GLU A 857 24.06 -1.62 24.55
CA GLU A 857 24.63 -1.51 25.89
C GLU A 857 26.01 -2.17 25.91
N PRO A 858 27.05 -1.51 26.45
CA PRO A 858 28.36 -2.11 26.63
C PRO A 858 28.28 -3.41 27.46
N LEU A 859 28.96 -4.47 27.01
CA LEU A 859 29.05 -5.71 27.77
C LEU A 859 29.84 -5.55 29.07
N ASP A 860 30.85 -4.68 29.04
CA ASP A 860 31.64 -4.26 30.20
C ASP A 860 31.46 -2.75 30.40
N PRO A 861 30.78 -2.31 31.48
CA PRO A 861 30.56 -0.89 31.76
C PRO A 861 31.84 -0.10 31.99
N ASP A 862 32.92 -0.76 32.42
CA ASP A 862 34.18 -0.14 32.82
C ASP A 862 35.22 -0.11 31.68
N ALA A 863 34.94 -0.79 30.55
CA ALA A 863 35.81 -0.83 29.38
C ALA A 863 35.33 0.15 28.28
N PRO A 864 36.25 0.89 27.62
CA PRO A 864 35.87 1.68 26.45
C PRO A 864 35.41 0.74 25.33
N VAL A 865 34.22 1.02 24.76
CA VAL A 865 33.70 0.29 23.60
C VAL A 865 34.52 0.70 22.38
N ALA A 866 35.58 -0.04 22.08
CA ALA A 866 36.32 0.08 20.84
C ALA A 866 35.72 -0.84 19.76
N PRO A 867 35.77 -0.45 18.47
CA PRO A 867 35.41 -1.35 17.39
C PRO A 867 36.23 -2.65 17.45
N THR A 868 35.57 -3.79 17.27
CA THR A 868 36.21 -5.10 17.14
C THR A 868 36.46 -5.46 15.67
N GLY A 869 36.91 -6.69 15.40
CA GLY A 869 37.01 -7.24 14.05
C GLY A 869 38.25 -6.78 13.28
N LEU A 870 38.26 -7.01 11.97
CA LEU A 870 39.41 -6.76 11.11
C LEU A 870 39.44 -5.30 10.61
N ASP A 871 40.60 -4.64 10.67
CA ASP A 871 40.77 -3.28 10.16
C ASP A 871 40.61 -3.19 8.63
N ALA A 872 40.96 -4.26 7.90
CA ALA A 872 40.82 -4.37 6.46
C ALA A 872 39.36 -4.18 5.99
N CYS A 873 38.38 -4.46 6.85
CA CYS A 873 36.96 -4.24 6.55
C CYS A 873 36.59 -2.75 6.37
N ARG A 874 37.47 -1.82 6.78
CA ARG A 874 37.25 -0.37 6.59
C ARG A 874 37.86 0.18 5.31
N GLU A 875 38.65 -0.62 4.61
CA GLU A 875 39.29 -0.18 3.38
C GLU A 875 38.25 0.02 2.29
N ARG A 876 38.27 1.19 1.64
CA ARG A 876 37.31 1.51 0.57
C ARG A 876 37.47 0.60 -0.64
N LEU A 877 38.69 0.14 -0.91
CA LEU A 877 39.02 -0.78 -1.98
C LEU A 877 39.14 -2.18 -1.38
N GLN A 878 38.16 -3.03 -1.67
CA GLN A 878 38.17 -4.43 -1.27
C GLN A 878 38.77 -5.30 -2.39
N PRO A 879 39.40 -6.44 -2.05
CA PRO A 879 39.87 -7.39 -3.04
C PRO A 879 38.66 -7.97 -3.81
N HIS A 880 38.89 -8.31 -5.08
CA HIS A 880 37.84 -8.94 -5.89
C HIS A 880 37.38 -10.27 -5.25
N PRO A 881 36.08 -10.52 -5.10
CA PRO A 881 35.58 -11.80 -4.59
C PRO A 881 36.03 -12.98 -5.47
N GLY A 882 36.68 -13.97 -4.87
CA GLY A 882 37.04 -15.22 -5.56
C GLY A 882 35.84 -16.17 -5.76
N GLU A 883 36.09 -17.39 -6.21
CA GLU A 883 35.04 -18.43 -6.23
C GLU A 883 34.52 -18.75 -4.82
N PHE A 884 33.29 -19.26 -4.73
CA PHE A 884 32.70 -19.66 -3.45
C PHE A 884 33.11 -21.07 -3.08
N ASP A 885 33.71 -21.24 -1.91
CA ASP A 885 33.96 -22.54 -1.30
C ASP A 885 32.92 -22.80 -0.19
N PRO A 886 31.91 -23.67 -0.43
CA PRO A 886 30.93 -24.03 0.60
C PRO A 886 31.53 -24.83 1.78
N ALA A 887 32.71 -25.42 1.61
CA ALA A 887 33.40 -26.17 2.66
C ALA A 887 34.28 -25.27 3.54
N ALA A 888 34.55 -24.04 3.11
CA ALA A 888 35.31 -23.08 3.90
C ALA A 888 34.58 -22.72 5.21
N PRO A 889 35.32 -22.54 6.32
CA PRO A 889 34.72 -22.13 7.59
C PRO A 889 34.01 -20.80 7.45
N ASP A 890 32.96 -20.61 8.25
CA ASP A 890 32.26 -19.34 8.33
C ASP A 890 33.06 -18.36 9.18
N GLU A 891 33.66 -17.36 8.54
CA GLU A 891 34.47 -16.32 9.18
C GLU A 891 33.66 -15.08 9.60
N SER A 892 32.33 -15.08 9.47
CA SER A 892 31.49 -13.89 9.73
C SER A 892 31.73 -13.27 11.12
N ARG A 893 32.06 -14.07 12.13
CA ARG A 893 32.40 -13.59 13.48
C ARG A 893 33.68 -12.75 13.54
N ALA A 894 34.67 -13.00 12.68
CA ALA A 894 35.90 -12.23 12.62
C ALA A 894 35.67 -10.83 12.01
N HIS A 895 34.64 -10.67 11.18
CA HIS A 895 34.26 -9.39 10.56
C HIS A 895 33.45 -8.50 11.50
N ARG A 896 32.91 -9.05 12.61
CA ARG A 896 32.06 -8.33 13.56
C ARG A 896 32.82 -7.22 14.29
N ARG A 897 32.31 -5.99 14.21
CA ARG A 897 32.87 -4.75 14.77
C ARG A 897 32.14 -4.23 16.02
N ASP A 898 30.94 -4.72 16.32
CA ASP A 898 30.19 -4.40 17.55
C ASP A 898 30.24 -5.53 18.61
N GLY A 899 31.35 -6.27 18.65
CA GLY A 899 31.53 -7.41 19.55
C GLY A 899 31.46 -7.06 21.04
N GLY A 900 31.77 -5.81 21.39
CA GLY A 900 31.71 -5.28 22.76
C GLY A 900 30.31 -4.88 23.25
N SER A 901 29.28 -5.02 22.42
CA SER A 901 27.93 -4.52 22.70
C SER A 901 26.88 -5.64 22.75
N ALA A 902 25.93 -5.48 23.68
CA ALA A 902 24.68 -6.23 23.74
C ALA A 902 23.51 -5.37 23.23
N VAL A 903 22.43 -6.01 22.82
CA VAL A 903 21.17 -5.34 22.48
C VAL A 903 20.26 -5.31 23.71
N ARG A 904 19.98 -4.11 24.21
CA ARG A 904 19.01 -3.88 25.28
C ARG A 904 17.64 -3.62 24.67
N LEU A 905 16.62 -4.38 25.08
CA LEU A 905 15.25 -4.12 24.66
C LEU A 905 14.72 -2.79 25.22
N GLY A 906 14.00 -2.05 24.39
CA GLY A 906 13.39 -0.77 24.75
C GLY A 906 12.10 -0.95 25.54
N LEU A 907 11.76 0.02 26.39
CA LEU A 907 10.54 -0.01 27.19
C LEU A 907 9.26 0.03 26.33
N ALA A 908 9.31 0.64 25.14
CA ALA A 908 8.17 0.73 24.23
C ALA A 908 7.73 -0.65 23.68
N SER A 909 8.66 -1.62 23.64
CA SER A 909 8.38 -2.99 23.19
C SER A 909 7.55 -3.80 24.20
N VAL A 910 7.49 -3.34 25.46
CA VAL A 910 6.69 -3.98 26.50
C VAL A 910 5.20 -3.73 26.21
N ARG A 911 4.45 -4.83 26.19
CA ARG A 911 3.00 -4.86 25.95
C ARG A 911 2.28 -3.85 26.85
N GLY A 912 1.55 -2.92 26.24
CA GLY A 912 0.74 -1.94 26.98
C GLY A 912 1.50 -0.68 27.43
N ILE A 913 2.80 -0.58 27.17
CA ILE A 913 3.58 0.64 27.43
C ILE A 913 3.53 1.57 26.22
N GLY A 914 4.00 1.10 25.06
CA GLY A 914 4.06 1.89 23.83
C GLY A 914 5.03 3.07 23.89
N MET A 915 5.25 3.72 22.75
CA MET A 915 6.26 4.78 22.62
C MET A 915 6.02 5.99 23.56
N PRO A 916 4.82 6.59 23.62
CA PRO A 916 4.64 7.83 24.40
C PRO A 916 4.93 7.66 25.90
N LEU A 917 4.51 6.54 26.50
CA LEU A 917 4.77 6.28 27.92
C LEU A 917 6.24 5.93 28.16
N ALA A 918 6.85 5.12 27.28
CA ALA A 918 8.26 4.77 27.38
C ALA A 918 9.16 6.02 27.34
N THR A 919 8.90 6.95 26.41
CA THR A 919 9.60 8.24 26.35
C THR A 919 9.40 9.05 27.63
N ARG A 920 8.19 9.07 28.20
CA ARG A 920 7.93 9.78 29.47
C ARG A 920 8.71 9.18 30.65
N ILE A 921 8.77 7.85 30.75
CA ILE A 921 9.55 7.15 31.78
C ILE A 921 11.03 7.52 31.67
N VAL A 922 11.58 7.52 30.46
CA VAL A 922 13.00 7.83 30.22
C VAL A 922 13.30 9.30 30.50
N ALA A 923 12.49 10.22 29.96
CA ALA A 923 12.68 11.66 30.16
C ALA A 923 12.61 12.05 31.64
N GLU A 924 11.66 11.47 32.38
CA GLU A 924 11.55 11.70 33.82
C GLU A 924 12.77 11.14 34.57
N ARG A 925 13.25 9.93 34.23
CA ARG A 925 14.48 9.35 34.80
C ARG A 925 15.70 10.24 34.57
N GLU A 926 15.84 10.80 33.38
CA GLU A 926 16.96 11.69 33.03
C GLU A 926 16.91 13.02 33.78
N GLN A 927 15.70 13.58 33.99
CA GLN A 927 15.53 14.87 34.67
C GLN A 927 15.57 14.76 36.20
N GLY A 928 14.89 13.77 36.78
CA GLY A 928 14.76 13.60 38.23
C GLY A 928 15.70 12.55 38.83
N GLY A 929 16.60 11.96 38.03
CA GLY A 929 17.52 10.91 38.46
C GLY A 929 16.90 9.51 38.49
N PRO A 930 17.70 8.47 38.83
CA PRO A 930 17.27 7.08 38.81
C PRO A 930 16.12 6.84 39.81
N TYR A 931 15.17 6.00 39.40
CA TYR A 931 14.07 5.57 40.28
C TYR A 931 14.61 4.75 41.45
N ARG A 932 14.02 4.95 42.62
CA ARG A 932 14.42 4.21 43.83
C ARG A 932 13.73 2.85 43.95
N ASP A 933 12.45 2.81 43.60
CA ASP A 933 11.57 1.64 43.68
C ASP A 933 10.35 1.82 42.74
N MET A 934 9.39 0.90 42.80
CA MET A 934 8.19 0.94 41.95
C MET A 934 7.27 2.11 42.31
N GLU A 935 7.18 2.43 43.59
CA GLU A 935 6.37 3.52 44.15
C GLU A 935 6.88 4.88 43.71
N ASP A 936 8.20 5.12 43.75
CA ASP A 936 8.85 6.34 43.26
C ASP A 936 8.58 6.54 41.75
N LEU A 937 8.64 5.46 40.97
CA LEU A 937 8.27 5.48 39.55
C LEU A 937 6.79 5.87 39.35
N VAL A 938 5.86 5.29 40.11
CA VAL A 938 4.43 5.61 40.01
C VAL A 938 4.15 7.05 40.42
N ARG A 939 4.76 7.54 41.49
CA ARG A 939 4.62 8.93 41.92
C ARG A 939 5.08 9.92 40.85
N ARG A 940 6.19 9.61 40.17
CA ARG A 940 6.80 10.52 39.18
C ARG A 940 6.13 10.45 37.81
N VAL A 941 5.67 9.27 37.37
CA VAL A 941 5.20 9.05 35.98
C VAL A 941 3.70 8.69 35.88
N GLY A 942 3.08 8.24 36.98
CA GLY A 942 1.65 7.91 37.05
C GLY A 942 1.27 6.64 36.29
N LEU A 943 1.98 5.52 36.50
CA LEU A 943 1.65 4.25 35.85
C LEU A 943 0.43 3.59 36.48
N THR A 944 -0.34 2.88 35.65
CA THR A 944 -1.46 2.05 36.09
C THR A 944 -0.97 0.65 36.51
N THR A 945 -1.80 -0.08 37.25
CA THR A 945 -1.52 -1.47 37.66
C THR A 945 -1.17 -2.35 36.46
N ALA A 946 -1.95 -2.29 35.38
CA ALA A 946 -1.70 -3.09 34.18
C ALA A 946 -0.34 -2.77 33.51
N GLN A 947 0.12 -1.52 33.60
CA GLN A 947 1.43 -1.11 33.06
C GLN A 947 2.58 -1.60 33.94
N LEU A 948 2.43 -1.54 35.26
CA LEU A 948 3.41 -2.11 36.19
C LEU A 948 3.48 -3.63 36.07
N GLU A 949 2.34 -4.31 35.95
CA GLU A 949 2.30 -5.76 35.74
C GLU A 949 3.00 -6.15 34.45
N ALA A 950 2.83 -5.38 33.37
CA ALA A 950 3.52 -5.62 32.12
C ALA A 950 5.05 -5.44 32.24
N LEU A 951 5.50 -4.36 32.89
CA LEU A 951 6.93 -4.13 33.15
C LEU A 951 7.54 -5.18 34.08
N ALA A 952 6.80 -5.60 35.11
CA ALA A 952 7.20 -6.66 36.01
C ALA A 952 7.32 -8.00 35.28
N THR A 953 6.34 -8.34 34.43
CA THR A 953 6.37 -9.55 33.59
C THR A 953 7.56 -9.55 32.62
N ALA A 954 7.96 -8.38 32.11
CA ALA A 954 9.14 -8.21 31.27
C ALA A 954 10.48 -8.29 32.03
N GLY A 955 10.46 -8.37 33.37
CA GLY A 955 11.66 -8.37 34.20
C GLY A 955 12.28 -6.98 34.41
N ALA A 956 11.58 -5.88 34.08
CA ALA A 956 12.16 -4.54 34.07
C ALA A 956 12.57 -4.00 35.46
N PHE A 957 12.12 -4.64 36.54
CA PHE A 957 12.37 -4.24 37.93
C PHE A 957 13.47 -5.05 38.63
N GLU A 958 14.17 -5.94 37.90
CA GLU A 958 15.34 -6.67 38.44
C GLU A 958 16.39 -5.75 39.10
N PRO A 959 16.67 -4.51 38.62
CA PRO A 959 17.60 -3.60 39.30
C PRO A 959 17.22 -3.20 40.73
N PHE A 960 15.94 -3.35 41.10
CA PHE A 960 15.47 -3.12 42.48
C PHE A 960 15.64 -4.35 43.38
N GLY A 961 16.28 -5.42 42.87
CA GLY A 961 16.40 -6.69 43.57
C GLY A 961 15.09 -7.48 43.66
N LEU A 962 14.11 -7.18 42.78
CA LEU A 962 12.81 -7.84 42.75
C LEU A 962 12.78 -8.92 41.66
N ALA A 963 12.43 -10.14 42.04
CA ALA A 963 12.11 -11.18 41.06
C ALA A 963 10.78 -10.86 40.35
N THR A 964 10.57 -11.39 39.14
CA THR A 964 9.35 -11.18 38.33
C THR A 964 8.05 -11.37 39.10
N ARG A 965 7.94 -12.46 39.89
CA ARG A 965 6.74 -12.76 40.70
C ARG A 965 6.54 -11.77 41.85
N GLU A 966 7.62 -11.34 42.48
CA GLU A 966 7.58 -10.37 43.58
C GLU A 966 7.16 -8.99 43.06
N ALA A 967 7.73 -8.57 41.93
CA ALA A 967 7.36 -7.32 41.27
C ALA A 967 5.89 -7.35 40.81
N LEU A 968 5.42 -8.46 40.25
CA LEU A 968 4.00 -8.65 39.89
C LEU A 968 3.08 -8.56 41.10
N TRP A 969 3.45 -9.19 42.22
CA TRP A 969 2.68 -9.11 43.46
C TRP A 969 2.60 -7.68 44.00
N ARG A 970 3.70 -6.92 43.91
CA ARG A 970 3.76 -5.53 44.39
C ARG A 970 3.10 -4.53 43.46
N ALA A 971 2.93 -4.84 42.17
CA ALA A 971 2.39 -3.92 41.16
C ALA A 971 1.04 -3.29 41.56
N GLY A 972 0.14 -4.07 42.17
CA GLY A 972 -1.15 -3.58 42.66
C GLY A 972 -1.00 -2.46 43.69
N ALA A 973 -0.29 -2.73 44.79
CA ALA A 973 -0.06 -1.76 45.85
C ALA A 973 0.78 -0.56 45.37
N ALA A 974 1.83 -0.79 44.59
CA ALA A 974 2.67 0.30 44.07
C ALA A 974 1.88 1.27 43.18
N ALA A 975 0.93 0.79 42.37
CA ALA A 975 0.07 1.64 41.53
C ALA A 975 -0.88 2.56 42.32
N GLU A 976 -1.15 2.24 43.60
CA GLU A 976 -1.94 3.07 44.50
C GLU A 976 -1.12 4.21 45.11
N ASP A 977 0.21 4.13 45.14
CA ASP A 977 1.06 5.18 45.71
C ASP A 977 1.25 6.37 44.75
N ARG A 978 0.16 7.09 44.50
CA ARG A 978 0.13 8.26 43.60
C ARG A 978 0.62 9.52 44.28
N ALA A 979 1.11 10.47 43.48
CA ALA A 979 1.60 11.77 43.96
C ALA A 979 0.55 12.57 44.76
N GLU A 980 -0.73 12.39 44.45
CA GLU A 980 -1.87 13.02 45.12
C GLU A 980 -2.15 12.45 46.53
N TYR A 981 -1.55 11.30 46.88
CA TYR A 981 -1.64 10.70 48.22
C TYR A 981 -0.39 10.98 49.05
N LEU A 982 -0.54 10.92 50.37
CA LEU A 982 0.57 11.06 51.30
C LEU A 982 1.59 9.94 51.12
N ALA A 983 2.88 10.29 51.06
CA ALA A 983 3.95 9.31 50.88
C ALA A 983 3.97 8.29 52.04
N GLY A 984 4.00 7.01 51.68
CA GLY A 984 4.10 5.91 52.64
C GLY A 984 2.79 5.55 53.34
N THR A 985 1.63 6.06 52.91
CA THR A 985 0.33 5.64 53.50
C THR A 985 -0.25 4.37 52.87
N VAL A 986 0.30 3.91 51.74
CA VAL A 986 -0.12 2.66 51.10
C VAL A 986 0.48 1.48 51.86
N VAL A 987 -0.37 0.55 52.28
CA VAL A 987 0.05 -0.63 53.04
C VAL A 987 0.51 -1.72 52.06
N ALA A 988 1.82 -1.86 51.91
CA ALA A 988 2.40 -2.98 51.17
C ALA A 988 2.40 -4.25 52.04
N VAL A 989 1.68 -5.28 51.60
CA VAL A 989 1.76 -6.61 52.21
C VAL A 989 3.03 -7.29 51.71
N GLN A 990 3.86 -7.79 52.63
CA GLN A 990 5.05 -8.57 52.28
C GLN A 990 4.66 -9.73 51.35
N PRO A 991 5.33 -9.89 50.18
CA PRO A 991 5.03 -11.00 49.30
C PRO A 991 5.31 -12.33 50.02
N PRO A 992 4.47 -13.36 49.82
CA PRO A 992 4.82 -14.69 50.29
C PRO A 992 6.09 -15.18 49.58
N LEU A 993 6.81 -16.13 50.20
CA LEU A 993 7.94 -16.78 49.55
C LEU A 993 7.46 -17.53 48.30
N PHE A 994 7.85 -17.05 47.13
CA PHE A 994 7.58 -17.73 45.86
C PHE A 994 8.73 -18.67 45.52
N PRO A 995 8.46 -19.84 44.90
CA PRO A 995 9.52 -20.57 44.23
C PRO A 995 10.06 -19.75 43.05
N ASP A 996 11.32 -19.98 42.68
CA ASP A 996 11.89 -19.40 41.48
C ASP A 996 11.06 -19.81 40.25
N PRO A 997 10.85 -18.92 39.27
CA PRO A 997 10.21 -19.29 38.03
C PRO A 997 11.05 -20.35 37.30
N THR A 998 10.39 -21.37 36.76
CA THR A 998 11.06 -22.32 35.88
C THR A 998 11.50 -21.62 34.60
N ALA A 999 12.51 -22.16 33.90
CA ALA A 999 12.98 -21.59 32.64
C ALA A 999 11.84 -21.41 31.59
N PHE A 1000 10.86 -22.33 31.55
CA PHE A 1000 9.70 -22.22 30.67
C PHE A 1000 8.73 -21.09 31.08
N GLU A 1001 8.56 -20.86 32.38
CA GLU A 1001 7.73 -19.75 32.88
C GLU A 1001 8.37 -18.39 32.55
N THR A 1002 9.69 -18.26 32.71
CA THR A 1002 10.44 -17.07 32.31
C THR A 1002 10.31 -16.81 30.81
N LEU A 1003 10.51 -17.84 29.98
CA LEU A 1003 10.33 -17.76 28.53
C LEU A 1003 8.90 -17.33 28.14
N SER A 1004 7.90 -17.90 28.80
CA SER A 1004 6.49 -17.59 28.51
C SER A 1004 6.16 -16.14 28.90
N ALA A 1005 6.71 -15.65 30.02
CA ALA A 1005 6.59 -14.27 30.45
C ALA A 1005 7.26 -13.31 29.45
N ASP A 1006 8.48 -13.61 29.01
CA ASP A 1006 9.22 -12.80 28.03
C ASP A 1006 8.46 -12.67 26.70
N LEU A 1007 7.97 -13.78 26.16
CA LEU A 1007 7.19 -13.80 24.92
C LEU A 1007 5.84 -13.09 25.07
N TRP A 1008 5.18 -13.20 26.21
CA TRP A 1008 3.93 -12.47 26.45
C TRP A 1008 4.16 -10.96 26.60
N ALA A 1009 5.25 -10.57 27.27
CA ALA A 1009 5.55 -9.19 27.60
C ALA A 1009 6.16 -8.41 26.44
N THR A 1010 7.10 -9.00 25.70
CA THR A 1010 7.86 -8.31 24.64
C THR A 1010 7.73 -8.97 23.27
N GLY A 1011 7.21 -10.20 23.20
CA GLY A 1011 7.22 -10.99 21.98
C GLY A 1011 8.60 -11.53 21.61
N ILE A 1012 9.62 -11.38 22.46
CA ILE A 1012 11.00 -11.82 22.24
C ILE A 1012 11.45 -12.66 23.43
N SER A 1013 12.21 -13.73 23.16
CA SER A 1013 12.94 -14.48 24.17
C SER A 1013 14.44 -14.18 24.08
N PRO A 1014 15.05 -13.56 25.10
CA PRO A 1014 16.46 -13.14 25.06
C PRO A 1014 17.46 -14.30 24.90
N ASP A 1015 17.23 -15.45 25.52
CA ASP A 1015 18.21 -16.53 25.64
C ASP A 1015 17.66 -17.94 25.37
N ASP A 1016 16.34 -18.10 25.24
CA ASP A 1016 15.70 -19.42 25.10
C ASP A 1016 14.74 -19.53 23.89
N HIS A 1017 14.18 -20.72 23.63
CA HIS A 1017 13.21 -20.98 22.57
C HIS A 1017 12.19 -22.05 23.01
N PRO A 1018 10.87 -21.93 22.69
CA PRO A 1018 9.85 -22.87 23.18
C PRO A 1018 10.09 -24.33 22.85
N VAL A 1019 10.62 -24.62 21.65
CA VAL A 1019 10.89 -26.00 21.21
C VAL A 1019 12.01 -26.66 22.02
N ARG A 1020 12.94 -25.88 22.61
CA ARG A 1020 14.03 -26.41 23.45
C ARG A 1020 13.48 -27.21 24.64
N HIS A 1021 12.40 -26.73 25.25
CA HIS A 1021 11.73 -27.39 26.39
C HIS A 1021 11.01 -28.69 26.00
N LEU A 1022 10.76 -28.88 24.70
CA LEU A 1022 10.12 -30.09 24.15
C LEU A 1022 11.15 -31.02 23.51
N ARG A 1023 12.42 -30.61 23.39
CA ARG A 1023 13.43 -31.30 22.59
C ARG A 1023 13.67 -32.74 23.01
N SER A 1024 13.73 -33.02 24.31
CA SER A 1024 13.93 -34.39 24.82
C SER A 1024 12.83 -35.36 24.38
N GLY A 1025 11.57 -34.93 24.43
CA GLY A 1025 10.43 -35.71 23.95
C GLY A 1025 10.40 -35.85 22.43
N LEU A 1026 10.78 -34.79 21.72
CA LEU A 1026 10.90 -34.79 20.25
C LEU A 1026 12.02 -35.72 19.78
N ASP A 1027 13.19 -35.72 20.44
CA ASP A 1027 14.31 -36.62 20.16
C ASP A 1027 13.94 -38.08 20.43
N ALA A 1028 13.21 -38.37 21.52
CA ALA A 1028 12.72 -39.71 21.82
C ALA A 1028 11.74 -40.23 20.75
N ARG A 1029 10.96 -39.33 20.11
CA ARG A 1029 10.07 -39.64 18.98
C ARG A 1029 10.84 -39.76 17.64
N GLY A 1030 12.09 -39.29 17.58
CA GLY A 1030 12.90 -39.26 16.36
C GLY A 1030 12.64 -38.04 15.46
N VAL A 1031 12.05 -36.98 16.00
CA VAL A 1031 11.85 -35.70 15.31
C VAL A 1031 13.19 -34.98 15.20
N LEU A 1032 13.57 -34.57 13.98
CA LEU A 1032 14.86 -33.93 13.72
C LEU A 1032 14.80 -32.42 14.01
N SER A 1033 15.92 -31.86 14.47
CA SER A 1033 16.12 -30.40 14.54
C SER A 1033 16.53 -29.83 13.19
N ALA A 1034 16.33 -28.53 12.99
CA ALA A 1034 16.71 -27.82 11.77
C ALA A 1034 18.20 -28.04 11.42
N GLU A 1035 19.07 -27.98 12.42
CA GLU A 1035 20.50 -28.26 12.25
C GLU A 1035 20.80 -29.68 11.73
N ARG A 1036 20.13 -30.70 12.28
CA ARG A 1036 20.35 -32.11 11.91
C ARG A 1036 19.87 -32.42 10.49
N LEU A 1037 18.97 -31.62 9.93
CA LEU A 1037 18.54 -31.78 8.52
C LEU A 1037 19.69 -31.55 7.53
N ARG A 1038 20.71 -30.77 7.91
CA ARG A 1038 21.86 -30.47 7.04
C ARG A 1038 22.69 -31.73 6.72
N THR A 1039 22.70 -32.71 7.62
CA THR A 1039 23.48 -33.95 7.50
C THR A 1039 22.62 -35.21 7.34
N ALA A 1040 21.31 -35.13 7.59
CA ALA A 1040 20.38 -36.24 7.41
C ALA A 1040 20.32 -36.77 5.96
N GLU A 1041 19.90 -38.01 5.75
CA GLU A 1041 19.79 -38.61 4.41
C GLU A 1041 18.64 -37.99 3.60
N SER A 1042 18.95 -37.43 2.42
CA SER A 1042 17.96 -36.86 1.49
C SER A 1042 17.08 -37.97 0.88
N GLY A 1043 15.81 -37.68 0.63
CA GLY A 1043 14.80 -38.62 0.13
C GLY A 1043 14.12 -39.47 1.21
N ARG A 1044 14.58 -39.38 2.47
CA ARG A 1044 13.99 -40.12 3.59
C ARG A 1044 12.75 -39.40 4.14
N ARG A 1045 11.77 -40.18 4.58
CA ARG A 1045 10.65 -39.67 5.38
C ARG A 1045 11.11 -39.37 6.81
N ILE A 1046 10.89 -38.14 7.26
CA ILE A 1046 11.29 -37.64 8.57
C ILE A 1046 10.13 -36.89 9.23
N GLU A 1047 10.29 -36.58 10.51
CA GLU A 1047 9.45 -35.63 11.23
C GLU A 1047 10.29 -34.42 11.64
N VAL A 1048 9.69 -33.23 11.54
CA VAL A 1048 10.24 -31.96 12.02
C VAL A 1048 9.18 -31.25 12.86
N ALA A 1049 9.59 -30.45 13.84
CA ALA A 1049 8.68 -29.73 14.71
C ALA A 1049 9.17 -28.32 14.95
N GLY A 1050 8.26 -27.36 15.02
CA GLY A 1050 8.60 -25.97 15.27
C GLY A 1050 7.41 -25.04 15.41
N LEU A 1051 7.69 -23.80 15.80
CA LEU A 1051 6.74 -22.70 15.76
C LEU A 1051 6.54 -22.24 14.31
N VAL A 1052 5.30 -21.99 13.89
CA VAL A 1052 5.04 -21.51 12.54
C VAL A 1052 5.36 -20.02 12.46
N THR A 1053 6.46 -19.65 11.81
CA THR A 1053 6.87 -18.24 11.70
C THR A 1053 6.05 -17.49 10.66
N HIS A 1054 5.89 -18.09 9.48
CA HIS A 1054 5.08 -17.55 8.39
C HIS A 1054 4.52 -18.62 7.45
N ARG A 1055 3.47 -18.23 6.73
CA ARG A 1055 2.86 -19.01 5.65
C ARG A 1055 2.80 -18.17 4.39
N GLN A 1056 3.12 -18.77 3.24
CA GLN A 1056 3.11 -18.08 1.96
C GLN A 1056 2.36 -18.91 0.93
N ARG A 1057 1.46 -18.29 0.15
CA ARG A 1057 0.73 -18.99 -0.92
C ARG A 1057 0.83 -18.22 -2.25
N PRO A 1058 1.98 -18.32 -2.94
CA PRO A 1058 2.20 -17.58 -4.17
C PRO A 1058 1.18 -17.97 -5.23
N ALA A 1059 0.63 -16.97 -5.94
CA ALA A 1059 -0.34 -17.18 -7.01
C ALA A 1059 0.21 -18.09 -8.15
N THR A 1060 1.53 -18.08 -8.35
CA THR A 1060 2.23 -18.90 -9.35
C THR A 1060 2.44 -20.35 -8.96
N ALA A 1061 2.21 -20.72 -7.70
CA ALA A 1061 2.56 -22.04 -7.17
C ALA A 1061 1.42 -23.07 -7.30
N SER A 1062 0.44 -22.83 -8.18
CA SER A 1062 -0.68 -23.76 -8.46
C SER A 1062 -1.38 -24.30 -7.19
N GLY A 1063 -1.55 -23.44 -6.18
CA GLY A 1063 -2.24 -23.78 -4.93
C GLY A 1063 -1.37 -24.36 -3.80
N ILE A 1064 -0.06 -24.55 -4.04
CA ILE A 1064 0.92 -24.93 -3.01
C ILE A 1064 1.07 -23.81 -1.98
N THR A 1065 1.14 -24.19 -0.71
CA THR A 1065 1.43 -23.28 0.40
C THR A 1065 2.79 -23.63 1.00
N PHE A 1066 3.64 -22.64 1.22
CA PHE A 1066 4.89 -22.78 1.95
C PHE A 1066 4.65 -22.40 3.40
N MET A 1067 5.12 -23.23 4.32
CA MET A 1067 5.03 -22.99 5.76
C MET A 1067 6.44 -23.07 6.31
N ASN A 1068 6.84 -22.10 7.12
CA ASN A 1068 8.17 -22.07 7.72
C ASN A 1068 8.06 -22.36 9.22
N LEU A 1069 8.85 -23.32 9.69
CA LEU A 1069 8.91 -23.73 11.08
C LEU A 1069 10.23 -23.26 11.70
N GLU A 1070 10.18 -22.73 12.92
CA GLU A 1070 11.37 -22.37 13.69
C GLU A 1070 11.51 -23.29 14.90
N ASP A 1071 12.71 -23.82 15.06
CA ASP A 1071 13.16 -24.46 16.29
C ASP A 1071 14.36 -23.71 16.89
N GLU A 1072 14.88 -24.19 18.02
CA GLU A 1072 15.99 -23.55 18.72
C GLU A 1072 17.32 -23.55 17.94
N THR A 1073 17.39 -24.30 16.84
CA THR A 1073 18.59 -24.45 16.00
C THR A 1073 18.46 -23.71 14.67
N GLY A 1074 17.26 -23.39 14.21
CA GLY A 1074 17.04 -22.60 13.00
C GLY A 1074 15.67 -22.77 12.35
N LEU A 1075 15.60 -22.40 11.07
CA LEU A 1075 14.39 -22.45 10.27
C LEU A 1075 14.33 -23.71 9.40
N VAL A 1076 13.12 -24.25 9.22
CA VAL A 1076 12.82 -25.39 8.36
C VAL A 1076 11.71 -25.01 7.39
N ASN A 1077 11.99 -25.13 6.10
CA ASN A 1077 11.00 -24.88 5.07
C ASN A 1077 10.14 -26.13 4.81
N VAL A 1078 8.81 -25.97 4.90
CA VAL A 1078 7.82 -27.02 4.67
C VAL A 1078 6.97 -26.68 3.45
N ILE A 1079 6.90 -27.59 2.49
CA ILE A 1079 6.11 -27.48 1.27
C ILE A 1079 4.79 -28.24 1.45
N CYS A 1080 3.68 -27.52 1.40
CA CYS A 1080 2.33 -28.07 1.54
C CYS A 1080 1.63 -28.10 0.18
N GLY A 1081 1.51 -29.28 -0.44
CA GLY A 1081 0.77 -29.45 -1.69
C GLY A 1081 -0.72 -29.09 -1.58
N ALA A 1082 -1.37 -28.78 -2.70
CA ALA A 1082 -2.78 -28.35 -2.72
C ALA A 1082 -3.73 -29.36 -2.05
N GLY A 1083 -3.57 -30.66 -2.33
CA GLY A 1083 -4.37 -31.71 -1.70
C GLY A 1083 -4.11 -31.88 -0.19
N PHE A 1084 -2.86 -31.72 0.24
CA PHE A 1084 -2.50 -31.72 1.66
C PHE A 1084 -3.15 -30.52 2.37
N TRP A 1085 -3.04 -29.32 1.77
CA TRP A 1085 -3.63 -28.11 2.33
C TRP A 1085 -5.15 -28.23 2.43
N ALA A 1086 -5.83 -28.70 1.39
CA ALA A 1086 -7.28 -28.90 1.42
C ALA A 1086 -7.72 -29.84 2.55
N ARG A 1087 -6.97 -30.92 2.78
CA ARG A 1087 -7.26 -31.92 3.82
C ARG A 1087 -6.97 -31.42 5.23
N HIS A 1088 -5.86 -30.70 5.43
CA HIS A 1088 -5.37 -30.30 6.76
C HIS A 1088 -5.56 -28.81 7.05
N ARG A 1089 -6.40 -28.10 6.28
CA ARG A 1089 -6.52 -26.62 6.28
C ARG A 1089 -6.69 -25.98 7.66
N ARG A 1090 -7.44 -26.63 8.56
CA ARG A 1090 -7.69 -26.12 9.93
C ARG A 1090 -6.40 -26.13 10.76
N ILE A 1091 -5.76 -27.29 10.89
CA ILE A 1091 -4.51 -27.44 11.66
C ILE A 1091 -3.41 -26.58 11.02
N ALA A 1092 -3.25 -26.68 9.70
CA ALA A 1092 -2.18 -25.97 9.00
C ALA A 1092 -2.33 -24.44 9.08
N ARG A 1093 -3.55 -23.89 9.22
CA ARG A 1093 -3.81 -22.45 9.29
C ARG A 1093 -3.87 -21.91 10.72
N ASP A 1094 -4.51 -22.64 11.63
CA ASP A 1094 -4.92 -22.10 12.93
C ASP A 1094 -3.93 -22.43 14.06
N GLU A 1095 -3.13 -23.50 13.93
CA GLU A 1095 -2.20 -23.91 14.97
C GLU A 1095 -0.89 -23.08 14.94
N PRO A 1096 -0.40 -22.60 16.09
CA PRO A 1096 0.81 -21.78 16.17
C PRO A 1096 2.10 -22.61 16.11
N ALA A 1097 2.03 -23.90 16.44
CA ALA A 1097 3.15 -24.81 16.45
C ALA A 1097 2.71 -26.19 15.98
N VAL A 1098 3.52 -26.86 15.18
CA VAL A 1098 3.14 -28.12 14.52
C VAL A 1098 4.30 -29.11 14.46
N ILE A 1099 3.95 -30.39 14.41
CA ILE A 1099 4.84 -31.47 13.97
C ILE A 1099 4.44 -31.82 12.55
N VAL A 1100 5.39 -31.75 11.63
CA VAL A 1100 5.20 -32.09 10.22
C VAL A 1100 5.97 -33.36 9.91
N ARG A 1101 5.28 -34.32 9.31
CA ARG A 1101 5.88 -35.49 8.67
C ARG A 1101 5.99 -35.24 7.18
N GLY A 1102 7.15 -35.54 6.60
CA GLY A 1102 7.38 -35.31 5.19
C GLY A 1102 8.65 -35.94 4.65
N ILE A 1103 8.85 -35.82 3.34
CA ILE A 1103 10.08 -36.26 2.67
C ILE A 1103 11.11 -35.13 2.75
N LEU A 1104 12.29 -35.42 3.30
CA LEU A 1104 13.42 -34.50 3.31
C LEU A 1104 14.00 -34.41 1.89
N GLU A 1105 14.15 -33.21 1.37
CA GLU A 1105 14.87 -32.95 0.14
C GLU A 1105 15.99 -31.96 0.40
N ARG A 1106 17.22 -32.35 0.07
CA ARG A 1106 18.40 -31.50 0.09
C ARG A 1106 19.00 -31.37 -1.31
N SER A 1107 19.18 -30.13 -1.79
CA SER A 1107 19.86 -29.87 -3.06
C SER A 1107 21.38 -30.02 -2.93
N PRO A 1108 22.12 -30.24 -4.03
CA PRO A 1108 23.59 -30.29 -4.02
C PRO A 1108 24.24 -29.04 -3.40
N GLU A 1109 23.58 -27.89 -3.54
CA GLU A 1109 24.01 -26.59 -3.02
C GLU A 1109 23.59 -26.36 -1.54
N GLY A 1110 22.99 -27.36 -0.88
CA GLY A 1110 22.69 -27.33 0.55
C GLY A 1110 21.31 -26.79 0.94
N VAL A 1111 20.42 -26.51 -0.02
CA VAL A 1111 19.05 -26.04 0.28
C VAL A 1111 18.19 -27.19 0.80
N VAL A 1112 17.58 -27.01 1.98
CA VAL A 1112 16.78 -28.02 2.68
C VAL A 1112 15.28 -27.70 2.63
N ASN A 1113 14.47 -28.66 2.18
CA ASN A 1113 13.02 -28.59 2.17
C ASN A 1113 12.40 -29.87 2.75
N VAL A 1114 11.19 -29.76 3.31
CA VAL A 1114 10.38 -30.91 3.74
C VAL A 1114 9.05 -30.91 3.00
N LEU A 1115 8.78 -31.93 2.18
CA LEU A 1115 7.51 -32.09 1.48
C LEU A 1115 6.49 -32.75 2.42
N ALA A 1116 5.49 -31.98 2.87
CA ALA A 1116 4.56 -32.42 3.89
C ALA A 1116 3.59 -33.49 3.37
N ASP A 1117 3.47 -34.60 4.13
CA ASP A 1117 2.47 -35.64 3.92
C ASP A 1117 1.63 -35.94 5.19
N GLY A 1118 1.98 -35.35 6.33
CA GLY A 1118 1.23 -35.41 7.59
C GLY A 1118 1.52 -34.21 8.48
N ILE A 1119 0.55 -33.82 9.30
CA ILE A 1119 0.67 -32.71 10.26
C ILE A 1119 -0.16 -32.95 11.51
N GLU A 1120 0.42 -32.62 12.65
CA GLU A 1120 -0.17 -32.73 13.98
C GLU A 1120 0.09 -31.43 14.76
N PRO A 1121 -0.84 -31.00 15.65
CA PRO A 1121 -0.60 -29.85 16.51
C PRO A 1121 0.51 -30.15 17.53
N LEU A 1122 1.43 -29.20 17.72
CA LEU A 1122 2.42 -29.22 18.79
C LEU A 1122 1.93 -28.31 19.92
N ARG A 1123 1.61 -28.87 21.08
CA ARG A 1123 1.19 -28.07 22.25
C ARG A 1123 2.40 -27.43 22.91
N ALA A 1124 2.84 -26.31 22.36
CA ALA A 1124 3.99 -25.56 22.87
C ALA A 1124 3.69 -24.72 24.12
N GLY A 1125 2.42 -24.55 24.50
CA GLY A 1125 2.02 -23.82 25.71
C GLY A 1125 2.25 -22.30 25.65
N VAL A 1126 2.71 -21.77 24.52
CA VAL A 1126 3.00 -20.35 24.31
C VAL A 1126 2.00 -19.73 23.33
N GLN A 1127 1.62 -18.46 23.57
CA GLN A 1127 0.87 -17.69 22.60
C GLN A 1127 1.82 -17.20 21.51
N HIS A 1128 1.65 -17.69 20.28
CA HIS A 1128 2.44 -17.31 19.12
C HIS A 1128 1.52 -17.04 17.93
N ARG A 1129 1.88 -16.07 17.09
CA ARG A 1129 1.12 -15.73 15.89
C ARG A 1129 2.09 -15.65 14.70
N SER A 1130 1.76 -16.37 13.64
CA SER A 1130 2.52 -16.30 12.39
C SER A 1130 2.26 -15.00 11.63
N ARG A 1131 3.23 -14.61 10.80
CA ARG A 1131 3.05 -13.58 9.77
C ARG A 1131 2.69 -14.27 8.46
N ASP A 1132 1.44 -14.18 8.02
CA ASP A 1132 1.01 -14.85 6.79
C ASP A 1132 1.08 -13.89 5.58
N PHE A 1133 1.64 -14.35 4.46
CA PHE A 1133 1.92 -13.58 3.25
C PHE A 1133 1.25 -14.22 2.01
N ARG A 1134 1.04 -13.41 0.96
CA ARG A 1134 0.65 -13.88 -0.38
C ARG A 1134 1.86 -14.36 -1.17
#